data_AF-A0A420M873-F1
#
_entry.id   AF-A0A420M873-F1
#
_cell.length_a   1.000
_cell.length_b   1.000
_cell.length_c   1.000
_cell.angle_alpha   90.00
_cell.angle_beta   90.00
_cell.angle_gamma   90.00
#
_symmetry.space_group_name_H-M   'P 1'
#
loop_
_entity.id
_entity.type
_entity.pdbx_description
1 polymer ?
#
loop_
_entity_poly.entity_id
_entity_poly.type
_entity_poly.pdbx_seq_one_letter_code
_entity_poly.pdbx_strand_id
1 'polypeptide(L)'
;MTQQRAKRLSNFRSDDSNMSSVKASKFRSFKNESSLTSYFRITKPLLAYYYRVVYRDDGHFTREGENHVVPRDIIETTPLQRQAMEDVISALQRHDKAVKGASSCDKKEGIANRDYDKRDAELKHTIRKFYISLICQTVGSRPFRSAILSFCAMLSRKKALTRRVDNEQHKRCTWREPGNFNSNLSALTWTAQLILFDFVCFQKQDDEDGIPDLLDQMCKKYFQQMAETPFGHVLQWRLYLFAASRTSLTKHQARWSLDGETVDYMGTKLHMEQVTQLVESEFRQAHSLLYDKLLFGMRDVAPIEAWRLHDDLDVDDYGASWLTDERNREILAGTHDALLRQIEERADLRQVFVRLDPNGGVRLCPKAIAIYEAHVQEFLKRILAPISVPSGPPLRSPELLSITYINTGARRRSVFLWEKTVMIYVRYSKSQEQTGEEKDNIRFLPPAVGNLLLTYLAFVLPLRQAFLRQSKPGALLSPYLWSKLGGEVWRDGMVSSCLRRACIRAEVPQFQVAWWRQVAASITKEKFSAREQANFDMGEIAASEEVEDEADLAYLAGMSNHSFRTFNYSYAGSTTLTVTSSLHRAYRASQSWRSLFRIDQVLQGKRPPAVSDTQAQGLLNACKKVRFRARPAAKEDGIIAAARRLHNDPELQLRRPGQRDAMLATMGPRAPEQVIVVLATGSGKTLVFMVGATLAGAETTILILPTVALRG
;
A
#
# COMPACT_ATOMS: atom_id res chain seq x y z
N MET A 1 20.84 14.26 -4.29
CA MET A 1 21.11 13.01 -3.54
C MET A 1 21.15 11.84 -4.52
N THR A 2 22.23 11.07 -4.57
CA THR A 2 22.34 9.86 -5.43
C THR A 2 21.90 8.60 -4.67
N GLN A 3 21.56 7.52 -5.39
CA GLN A 3 21.20 6.24 -4.76
C GLN A 3 22.34 5.64 -3.93
N GLN A 4 23.59 5.86 -4.35
CA GLN A 4 24.78 5.43 -3.60
C GLN A 4 24.95 6.19 -2.29
N ARG A 5 24.75 7.52 -2.30
CA ARG A 5 24.75 8.36 -1.08
C ARG A 5 23.62 7.96 -0.13
N ALA A 6 22.43 7.64 -0.66
CA ALA A 6 21.31 7.12 0.12
C ALA A 6 21.57 5.74 0.75
N LYS A 7 22.30 4.85 0.07
CA LYS A 7 22.72 3.56 0.66
C LYS A 7 23.66 3.78 1.86
N ARG A 8 24.65 4.67 1.72
CA ARG A 8 25.61 5.00 2.78
C ARG A 8 24.93 5.55 4.03
N LEU A 9 23.96 6.45 3.86
CA LEU A 9 23.18 7.02 4.96
C LEU A 9 22.41 6.00 5.80
N SER A 10 22.09 4.83 5.24
CA SER A 10 21.36 3.77 5.95
C SER A 10 22.22 2.57 6.35
N ASN A 11 23.55 2.66 6.16
CA ASN A 11 24.45 1.59 6.51
C ASN A 11 24.76 1.58 8.03
N PHE A 12 23.72 1.28 8.81
CA PHE A 12 23.73 1.32 10.27
C PHE A 12 24.10 0.00 10.94
N ARG A 13 24.24 -1.07 10.14
CA ARG A 13 24.52 -2.44 10.60
C ARG A 13 26.01 -2.72 10.42
N SER A 14 26.67 -3.13 11.49
CA SER A 14 28.04 -3.66 11.44
C SER A 14 28.07 -4.93 10.60
N ASP A 15 29.07 -5.04 9.72
CA ASP A 15 29.70 -6.22 9.09
C ASP A 15 29.05 -7.62 9.17
N ASP A 16 27.74 -7.76 8.95
CA ASP A 16 27.14 -9.06 8.62
C ASP A 16 27.27 -9.31 7.12
N SER A 17 28.35 -9.99 6.74
CA SER A 17 28.64 -10.55 5.43
C SER A 17 27.56 -11.53 4.90
N ASN A 18 26.51 -11.81 5.67
CA ASN A 18 25.41 -12.73 5.32
C ASN A 18 24.10 -12.07 4.89
N MET A 19 23.96 -10.74 4.93
CA MET A 19 22.89 -10.05 4.20
C MET A 19 23.48 -9.37 2.97
N SER A 20 23.19 -9.91 1.77
CA SER A 20 23.61 -9.29 0.51
C SER A 20 23.27 -7.78 0.53
N SER A 21 24.19 -6.94 0.06
CA SER A 21 24.07 -5.47 0.03
C SER A 21 22.83 -4.95 -0.72
N VAL A 22 22.12 -5.84 -1.41
CA VAL A 22 20.82 -5.63 -2.06
C VAL A 22 19.66 -5.56 -1.06
N LYS A 23 19.80 -6.15 0.14
CA LYS A 23 18.75 -6.27 1.16
C LYS A 23 18.82 -5.24 2.30
N ALA A 24 19.82 -4.37 2.34
CA ALA A 24 19.88 -3.27 3.31
C ALA A 24 18.92 -2.14 2.89
N SER A 25 18.00 -1.75 3.79
CA SER A 25 17.04 -0.67 3.57
C SER A 25 17.79 0.64 3.29
N LYS A 26 17.53 1.27 2.14
CA LYS A 26 18.21 2.52 1.72
C LYS A 26 17.60 3.72 2.43
N PHE A 27 18.35 4.82 2.57
CA PHE A 27 17.79 6.06 3.07
C PHE A 27 16.73 6.55 2.08
N ARG A 28 15.52 6.84 2.57
CA ARG A 28 14.44 7.33 1.72
C ARG A 28 14.72 8.78 1.34
N SER A 29 15.34 9.01 0.20
CA SER A 29 15.61 10.36 -0.31
C SER A 29 14.32 11.09 -0.70
N PHE A 30 13.27 10.35 -1.05
CA PHE A 30 11.95 10.86 -1.36
C PHE A 30 10.93 10.43 -0.30
N LYS A 31 10.14 11.38 0.20
CA LYS A 31 8.98 11.15 1.06
C LYS A 31 7.82 11.96 0.52
N ASN A 32 6.62 11.38 0.53
CA ASN A 32 5.41 12.14 0.21
C ASN A 32 5.18 13.32 1.18
N GLU A 33 4.44 14.33 0.72
CA GLU A 33 4.23 15.60 1.44
C GLU A 33 3.60 15.41 2.83
N SER A 34 2.66 14.47 2.97
CA SER A 34 2.01 14.18 4.25
C SER A 34 2.98 13.57 5.27
N SER A 35 3.88 12.69 4.83
CA SER A 35 4.94 12.13 5.69
C SER A 35 5.94 13.19 6.11
N LEU A 36 6.38 14.06 5.18
CA LEU A 36 7.27 15.18 5.49
C LEU A 36 6.64 16.11 6.54
N THR A 37 5.36 16.44 6.36
CA THR A 37 4.61 17.27 7.33
C THR A 37 4.60 16.63 8.71
N SER A 38 4.33 15.32 8.79
CA SER A 38 4.36 14.57 10.06
C SER A 38 5.76 14.56 10.70
N TYR A 39 6.80 14.27 9.91
CA TYR A 39 8.17 14.11 10.40
C TYR A 39 8.73 15.42 10.93
N PHE A 40 8.50 16.51 10.21
CA PHE A 40 8.87 17.84 10.66
C PHE A 40 8.04 18.29 11.87
N ARG A 41 6.76 17.90 11.97
CA ARG A 41 5.95 18.17 13.16
C ARG A 41 6.49 17.46 14.40
N ILE A 42 7.08 16.27 14.25
CA ILE A 42 7.71 15.52 15.36
C ILE A 42 9.08 16.09 15.72
N THR A 43 9.86 16.53 14.74
CA THR A 43 11.24 17.00 14.97
C THR A 43 11.33 18.47 15.40
N LYS A 44 10.46 19.36 14.88
CA LYS A 44 10.46 20.80 15.26
C LYS A 44 10.40 21.04 16.78
N PRO A 45 9.59 20.30 17.57
CA PRO A 45 9.57 20.43 19.02
C PRO A 45 10.91 20.15 19.73
N LEU A 46 11.87 19.46 19.11
CA LEU A 46 13.19 19.21 19.70
C LEU A 46 13.94 20.53 19.98
N LEU A 47 13.87 21.51 19.06
CA LEU A 47 14.46 22.84 19.27
C LEU A 47 13.83 23.55 20.46
N ALA A 48 12.50 23.56 20.50
CA ALA A 48 11.75 24.17 21.59
C ALA A 48 12.02 23.46 22.94
N TYR A 49 12.16 22.13 22.91
CA TYR A 49 12.52 21.34 24.07
C TYR A 49 13.91 21.72 24.58
N TYR A 50 14.93 21.73 23.72
CA TYR A 50 16.28 22.14 24.13
C TYR A 50 16.29 23.55 24.69
N TYR A 51 15.68 24.51 23.99
CA TYR A 51 15.62 25.89 24.45
C TYR A 51 14.98 26.02 25.84
N ARG A 52 13.82 25.39 26.06
CA ARG A 52 13.06 25.53 27.32
C ARG A 52 13.62 24.70 28.47
N VAL A 53 14.17 23.52 28.20
CA VAL A 53 14.55 22.55 29.23
C VAL A 53 16.04 22.64 29.56
N VAL A 54 16.85 22.97 28.57
CA VAL A 54 18.30 22.88 28.66
C VAL A 54 18.95 24.26 28.69
N TYR A 55 18.55 25.16 27.79
CA TYR A 55 19.18 26.47 27.63
C TYR A 55 18.71 27.51 28.66
N ARG A 56 17.41 27.61 28.93
CA ARG A 56 16.87 28.63 29.86
C ARG A 56 17.16 28.29 31.33
N ASP A 57 17.46 29.34 32.10
CA ASP A 57 17.85 29.24 33.51
C ASP A 57 16.73 28.89 34.48
N ASP A 58 15.47 29.05 34.09
CA ASP A 58 14.33 28.60 34.91
C ASP A 58 14.11 27.10 34.78
N GLY A 59 14.44 26.51 33.62
CA GLY A 59 14.04 25.16 33.27
C GLY A 59 12.52 25.05 33.17
N HIS A 60 12.00 24.33 32.18
CA HIS A 60 10.54 24.26 31.97
C HIS A 60 9.77 23.45 33.04
N PHE A 61 10.46 22.79 33.97
CA PHE A 61 9.87 21.81 34.89
C PHE A 61 9.79 22.37 36.31
N THR A 62 8.62 22.25 36.93
CA THR A 62 8.41 22.56 38.34
C THR A 62 9.05 21.49 39.22
N ARG A 63 9.77 21.92 40.27
CA ARG A 63 10.27 21.02 41.31
C ARG A 63 9.26 20.96 42.45
N GLU A 64 8.90 19.74 42.86
CA GLU A 64 7.99 19.52 44.01
C GLU A 64 8.74 19.42 45.35
N GLY A 65 10.08 19.54 45.34
CA GLY A 65 10.96 19.56 46.50
C GLY A 65 12.43 19.65 46.08
N GLU A 66 13.35 19.90 47.03
CA GLU A 66 14.79 20.07 46.73
C GLU A 66 15.43 18.82 46.10
N ASN A 67 14.93 17.64 46.44
CA ASN A 67 15.45 16.35 45.94
C ASN A 67 14.79 15.88 44.63
N HIS A 68 13.86 16.65 44.04
CA HIS A 68 13.19 16.25 42.80
C HIS A 68 14.11 16.51 41.60
N VAL A 69 14.70 15.43 41.08
CA VAL A 69 15.53 15.46 39.86
C VAL A 69 14.67 15.74 38.63
N VAL A 70 14.95 16.85 37.95
CA VAL A 70 14.29 17.22 36.68
C VAL A 70 15.23 16.96 35.49
N PRO A 71 14.72 16.88 34.24
CA PRO A 71 15.56 16.58 33.09
C PRO A 71 16.80 17.49 32.93
N ARG A 72 16.71 18.75 33.35
CA ARG A 72 17.84 19.69 33.33
C ARG A 72 19.02 19.25 34.21
N ASP A 73 18.77 18.49 35.26
CA ASP A 73 19.79 18.01 36.21
C ASP A 73 20.56 16.81 35.65
N ILE A 74 20.01 16.13 34.63
CA ILE A 74 20.57 14.93 34.02
C ILE A 74 21.27 15.25 32.69
N ILE A 75 20.72 16.21 31.93
CA ILE A 75 21.25 16.58 30.62
C ILE A 75 22.58 17.35 30.80
N GLU A 76 23.63 16.86 30.15
CA GLU A 76 24.96 17.47 30.19
C GLU A 76 25.24 18.11 28.82
N THR A 77 25.22 19.44 28.75
CA THR A 77 25.48 20.17 27.51
C THR A 77 26.96 20.29 27.22
N THR A 78 27.34 20.11 25.95
CA THR A 78 28.71 20.39 25.52
C THR A 78 28.89 21.89 25.28
N PRO A 79 30.12 22.43 25.42
CA PRO A 79 30.40 23.83 25.09
C PRO A 79 29.99 24.20 23.67
N LEU A 80 30.17 23.26 22.72
CA LEU A 80 29.74 23.40 21.33
C LEU A 80 28.22 23.57 21.19
N GLN A 81 27.43 22.83 21.97
CA GLN A 81 25.97 22.94 21.92
C GLN A 81 25.47 24.27 22.49
N ARG A 82 26.06 24.71 23.61
CA ARG A 82 25.72 26.00 24.23
C ARG A 82 26.07 27.16 23.29
N GLN A 83 27.30 27.17 22.77
CA GLN A 83 27.75 28.19 21.82
C GLN A 83 26.87 28.20 20.56
N ALA A 84 26.56 27.03 19.99
CA ALA A 84 25.72 26.97 18.80
C ALA A 84 24.30 27.50 19.05
N MET A 85 23.73 27.31 20.24
CA MET A 85 22.43 27.90 20.60
C MET A 85 22.53 29.42 20.78
N GLU A 86 23.60 29.91 21.41
CA GLU A 86 23.88 31.35 21.54
C GLU A 86 24.05 32.02 20.17
N ASP A 87 24.73 31.36 19.23
CA ASP A 87 24.89 31.82 17.85
C ASP A 87 23.54 31.92 17.13
N VAL A 88 22.65 30.93 17.31
CA VAL A 88 21.28 30.95 16.75
C VAL A 88 20.49 32.12 17.31
N ILE A 89 20.52 32.34 18.63
CA ILE A 89 19.81 33.46 19.28
C ILE A 89 20.38 34.79 18.80
N SER A 90 21.70 34.91 18.70
CA SER A 90 22.37 36.12 18.22
C SER A 90 22.06 36.43 16.76
N ALA A 91 21.95 35.41 15.89
CA ALA A 91 21.51 35.56 14.51
C ALA A 91 20.04 36.03 14.43
N LEU A 92 19.15 35.44 15.23
CA LEU A 92 17.73 35.85 15.31
C LEU A 92 17.57 37.29 15.80
N GLN A 93 18.31 37.69 16.85
CA GLN A 93 18.27 39.07 17.36
C GLN A 93 18.75 40.09 16.33
N ARG A 94 19.77 39.76 15.54
CA ARG A 94 20.24 40.62 14.43
C ARG A 94 19.20 40.72 13.32
N HIS A 95 18.50 39.63 13.03
CA HIS A 95 17.39 39.61 12.08
C HIS A 95 16.25 40.53 12.55
N ASP A 96 15.81 40.42 13.81
CA ASP A 96 14.73 41.23 14.40
C ASP A 96 15.08 42.73 14.48
N LYS A 97 16.31 43.07 14.86
CA LYS A 97 16.78 44.46 14.91
C LYS A 97 16.74 45.12 13.54
N ALA A 98 17.07 44.39 12.49
CA ALA A 98 17.08 44.93 11.14
C ALA A 98 15.69 45.03 10.51
N VAL A 99 14.76 44.12 10.83
CA VAL A 99 13.34 44.24 10.44
C VAL A 99 12.69 45.47 11.10
N LYS A 100 13.05 45.77 12.36
CA LYS A 100 12.60 46.99 13.05
C LYS A 100 13.24 48.26 12.50
N GLY A 101 14.51 48.21 12.10
CA GLY A 101 15.25 49.34 11.52
C GLY A 101 14.88 49.70 10.06
N ALA A 102 14.35 48.75 9.29
CA ALA A 102 13.95 48.97 7.89
C ALA A 102 12.60 49.73 7.72
N SER A 103 11.95 50.13 8.82
CA SER A 103 10.70 50.91 8.79
C SER A 103 10.91 52.42 8.51
N SER A 104 12.15 52.85 8.31
CA SER A 104 12.53 54.24 8.01
C SER A 104 13.36 54.30 6.74
N CYS A 105 12.70 54.71 5.64
CA CYS A 105 13.28 55.37 4.46
C CYS A 105 14.58 54.80 3.86
N ASP A 106 14.49 53.88 2.90
CA ASP A 106 15.12 54.03 1.56
C ASP A 106 14.92 52.78 0.69
N LYS A 107 14.22 52.94 -0.44
CA LYS A 107 14.06 51.92 -1.48
C LYS A 107 15.36 51.79 -2.29
N LYS A 108 16.25 50.89 -1.86
CA LYS A 108 17.27 50.25 -2.72
C LYS A 108 17.02 48.74 -2.74
N GLU A 109 16.08 48.32 -3.59
CA GLU A 109 15.58 46.93 -3.69
C GLU A 109 16.67 45.88 -3.97
N GLY A 110 17.78 46.25 -4.62
CA GLY A 110 18.88 45.32 -4.92
C GLY A 110 19.86 45.03 -3.76
N ILE A 111 20.02 45.95 -2.80
CA ILE A 111 20.96 45.79 -1.66
C ILE A 111 20.25 45.15 -0.47
N ALA A 112 18.97 45.49 -0.26
CA ALA A 112 18.14 44.90 0.80
C ALA A 112 17.99 43.38 0.63
N ASN A 113 17.88 42.89 -0.61
CA ASN A 113 17.74 41.46 -0.89
C ASN A 113 19.04 40.67 -0.60
N ARG A 114 20.22 41.19 -1.00
CA ARG A 114 21.51 40.55 -0.69
C ARG A 114 21.80 40.45 0.80
N ASP A 115 21.45 41.49 1.56
CA ASP A 115 21.68 41.50 3.01
C ASP A 115 20.67 40.57 3.71
N TYR A 116 19.44 40.49 3.22
CA TYR A 116 18.46 39.49 3.68
C TYR A 116 18.94 38.06 3.40
N ASP A 117 19.38 37.77 2.18
CA ASP A 117 19.90 36.45 1.79
C ASP A 117 21.13 36.06 2.61
N LYS A 118 22.01 37.01 2.89
CA LYS A 118 23.21 36.78 3.73
C LYS A 118 22.84 36.44 5.18
N ARG A 119 21.86 37.14 5.75
CA ARG A 119 21.38 36.89 7.13
C ARG A 119 20.61 35.57 7.24
N ASP A 120 19.81 35.24 6.23
CA ASP A 120 19.12 33.96 6.15
C ASP A 120 20.12 32.80 6.00
N ALA A 121 21.18 32.97 5.20
CA ALA A 121 22.27 32.01 5.10
C ALA A 121 23.03 31.83 6.43
N GLU A 122 23.27 32.92 7.16
CA GLU A 122 23.88 32.88 8.50
C GLU A 122 23.00 32.14 9.52
N LEU A 123 21.70 32.43 9.54
CA LEU A 123 20.76 31.74 10.42
C LEU A 123 20.68 30.24 10.09
N LYS A 124 20.62 29.89 8.80
CA LYS A 124 20.68 28.48 8.36
C LYS A 124 21.95 27.79 8.81
N HIS A 125 23.10 28.47 8.74
CA HIS A 125 24.39 27.94 9.18
C HIS A 125 24.45 27.68 10.68
N THR A 126 23.99 28.63 11.49
CA THR A 126 23.96 28.48 12.96
C THR A 126 23.00 27.37 13.40
N ILE A 127 21.81 27.27 12.78
CA ILE A 127 20.86 26.18 13.01
C ILE A 127 21.46 24.81 12.64
N ARG A 128 22.16 24.73 11.51
CA ARG A 128 22.85 23.50 11.09
C ARG A 128 23.91 23.07 12.10
N LYS A 129 24.78 23.98 12.54
CA LYS A 129 25.79 23.71 13.58
C LYS A 129 25.14 23.20 14.86
N PHE A 130 24.05 23.84 15.28
CA PHE A 130 23.32 23.44 16.47
C PHE A 130 22.80 22.00 16.36
N TYR A 131 22.08 21.66 15.29
CA TYR A 131 21.59 20.29 15.12
C TYR A 131 22.71 19.25 15.04
N ILE A 132 23.79 19.54 14.30
CA ILE A 132 24.94 18.63 14.21
C ILE A 132 25.59 18.43 15.57
N SER A 133 25.69 19.47 16.41
CA SER A 133 26.22 19.34 17.78
C SER A 133 25.35 18.46 18.69
N LEU A 134 24.05 18.35 18.43
CA LEU A 134 23.16 17.45 19.15
C LEU A 134 23.25 16.01 18.64
N ILE A 135 23.34 15.85 17.31
CA ILE A 135 23.37 14.55 16.63
C ILE A 135 24.73 13.86 16.85
N CYS A 136 25.82 14.58 16.62
CA CYS A 136 27.19 14.07 16.58
C CYS A 136 27.91 14.19 17.93
N GLN A 137 27.36 13.54 18.95
CA GLN A 137 27.94 13.46 20.30
C GLN A 137 28.03 12.02 20.80
N THR A 138 28.91 11.77 21.78
CA THR A 138 29.00 10.51 22.53
C THR A 138 28.38 10.69 23.91
N VAL A 139 27.60 9.72 24.37
CA VAL A 139 26.89 9.75 25.66
C VAL A 139 27.42 8.74 26.68
N GLY A 140 28.24 7.78 26.22
CA GLY A 140 28.79 6.74 27.08
C GLY A 140 27.69 5.91 27.76
N SER A 141 27.94 5.52 29.01
CA SER A 141 27.01 4.74 29.83
C SER A 141 25.81 5.53 30.38
N ARG A 142 25.73 6.85 30.15
CA ARG A 142 24.68 7.72 30.69
C ARG A 142 23.84 8.32 29.55
N PRO A 143 22.88 7.57 28.99
CA PRO A 143 22.15 7.93 27.77
C PRO A 143 21.43 9.28 27.87
N PHE A 144 20.79 9.56 29.02
CA PHE A 144 19.97 10.76 29.20
C PHE A 144 20.76 12.06 29.40
N ARG A 145 22.09 12.02 29.37
CA ARG A 145 22.93 13.21 29.19
C ARG A 145 22.64 13.92 27.88
N SER A 146 22.19 13.17 26.86
CA SER A 146 21.76 13.74 25.60
C SER A 146 20.37 14.36 25.69
N ALA A 147 20.26 15.62 25.25
CA ALA A 147 18.97 16.28 25.05
C ALA A 147 18.06 15.54 24.05
N ILE A 148 18.63 14.84 23.04
CA ILE A 148 17.85 14.04 22.07
C ILE A 148 17.20 12.86 22.79
N LEU A 149 17.96 12.10 23.59
CA LEU A 149 17.44 10.94 24.28
C LEU A 149 16.45 11.31 25.39
N SER A 150 16.69 12.42 26.08
CA SER A 150 15.72 12.98 27.03
C SER A 150 14.43 13.44 26.34
N PHE A 151 14.52 14.06 25.16
CA PHE A 151 13.35 14.39 24.34
C PHE A 151 12.59 13.14 23.87
N CYS A 152 13.30 12.10 23.40
CA CYS A 152 12.71 10.82 23.04
C CYS A 152 11.95 10.19 24.23
N ALA A 153 12.50 10.26 25.45
CA ALA A 153 11.80 9.82 26.64
C ALA A 153 10.50 10.60 26.88
N MET A 154 10.48 11.91 26.65
CA MET A 154 9.24 12.69 26.73
C MET A 154 8.22 12.30 25.66
N LEU A 155 8.67 11.97 24.44
CA LEU A 155 7.80 11.51 23.36
C LEU A 155 7.13 10.16 23.64
N SER A 156 7.71 9.35 24.53
CA SER A 156 7.13 8.06 24.94
C SER A 156 5.85 8.21 25.79
N ARG A 157 5.49 9.43 26.23
CA ARG A 157 4.30 9.70 27.04
C ARG A 157 3.15 10.24 26.18
N LYS A 158 1.91 9.90 26.55
CA LYS A 158 0.67 10.46 26.00
C LYS A 158 0.14 11.55 26.94
N LYS A 159 -0.42 12.64 26.38
CA LYS A 159 -1.13 13.65 27.18
C LYS A 159 -2.28 12.98 27.93
N ALA A 160 -2.44 13.30 29.21
CA ALA A 160 -3.55 12.81 30.02
C ALA A 160 -4.88 13.25 29.38
N LEU A 161 -5.81 12.32 29.18
CA LEU A 161 -7.20 12.65 28.94
C LEU A 161 -7.73 13.22 30.27
N THR A 162 -8.10 14.50 30.29
CA THR A 162 -8.88 15.06 31.39
C THR A 162 -10.26 14.42 31.39
N ARG A 163 -10.45 13.36 32.18
CA ARG A 163 -11.77 12.92 32.60
C ARG A 163 -12.12 13.71 33.85
N ARG A 164 -13.12 14.61 33.77
CA ARG A 164 -13.80 15.13 34.96
C ARG A 164 -14.64 13.99 35.52
N VAL A 165 -14.09 13.23 36.45
CA VAL A 165 -14.87 12.41 37.37
C VAL A 165 -14.27 12.71 38.73
N ASP A 166 -15.09 13.35 39.56
CA ASP A 166 -14.81 13.81 40.92
C ASP A 166 -13.77 14.95 41.02
N ASN A 167 -13.96 15.87 41.96
CA ASN A 167 -13.28 17.17 42.06
C ASN A 167 -11.76 17.12 42.33
N GLU A 168 -11.07 16.02 42.02
CA GLU A 168 -9.62 15.86 42.13
C GLU A 168 -8.98 15.60 40.77
N GLN A 169 -8.16 16.55 40.29
CA GLN A 169 -7.46 16.47 39.01
C GLN A 169 -6.30 15.46 39.03
N HIS A 170 -6.60 14.16 38.93
CA HIS A 170 -5.58 13.15 38.73
C HIS A 170 -5.16 13.08 37.25
N LYS A 171 -4.16 13.87 36.84
CA LYS A 171 -3.54 13.78 35.52
C LYS A 171 -2.72 12.48 35.39
N ARG A 172 -3.36 11.34 35.11
CA ARG A 172 -2.64 10.11 34.76
C ARG A 172 -2.08 10.20 33.34
N CYS A 173 -0.77 10.45 33.23
CA CYS A 173 -0.03 10.22 31.98
C CYS A 173 0.04 8.72 31.69
N THR A 174 -0.24 8.33 30.45
CA THR A 174 -0.07 6.95 29.98
C THR A 174 1.11 6.84 29.02
N TRP A 175 1.74 5.67 28.95
CA TRP A 175 2.81 5.39 27.99
C TRP A 175 2.24 5.17 26.59
N ARG A 176 3.00 5.55 25.56
CA ARG A 176 2.69 5.22 24.17
C ARG A 176 2.89 3.74 23.92
N GLU A 177 2.08 3.20 23.00
CA GLU A 177 2.27 1.84 22.52
C GLU A 177 3.58 1.72 21.72
N PRO A 178 4.25 0.55 21.73
CA PRO A 178 5.55 0.37 21.10
C PRO A 178 5.59 0.80 19.63
N GLY A 179 4.57 0.46 18.83
CA GLY A 179 4.49 0.85 17.41
C GLY A 179 4.42 2.37 17.22
N ASN A 180 3.50 3.02 17.93
CA ASN A 180 3.35 4.47 17.94
C ASN A 180 4.60 5.23 18.42
N PHE A 181 5.33 4.69 19.40
CA PHE A 181 6.58 5.29 19.84
C PHE A 181 7.71 5.06 18.83
N ASN A 182 7.80 3.87 18.26
CA ASN A 182 8.76 3.56 17.21
C ASN A 182 8.63 4.48 15.99
N SER A 183 7.40 4.80 15.55
CA SER A 183 7.17 5.77 14.47
C SER A 183 7.76 7.15 14.76
N ASN A 184 7.71 7.62 16.02
CA ASN A 184 8.37 8.88 16.39
C ASN A 184 9.90 8.78 16.27
N LEU A 185 10.48 7.65 16.69
CA LEU A 185 11.92 7.41 16.58
C LEU A 185 12.38 7.32 15.12
N SER A 186 11.57 6.72 14.24
CA SER A 186 11.81 6.68 12.80
C SER A 186 11.81 8.08 12.18
N ALA A 187 10.86 8.93 12.57
CA ALA A 187 10.81 10.32 12.11
C ALA A 187 12.04 11.13 12.52
N LEU A 188 12.50 10.97 13.78
CA LEU A 188 13.71 11.62 14.28
C LEU A 188 14.97 11.10 13.59
N THR A 189 15.08 9.78 13.40
CA THR A 189 16.22 9.14 12.71
C THR A 189 16.32 9.67 11.29
N TRP A 190 15.22 9.67 10.54
CA TRP A 190 15.20 10.16 9.16
C TRP A 190 15.57 11.64 9.05
N THR A 191 15.04 12.47 9.95
CA THR A 191 15.34 13.92 9.94
C THR A 191 16.82 14.17 10.29
N ALA A 192 17.37 13.40 11.21
CA ALA A 192 18.78 13.52 11.59
C ALA A 192 19.73 13.04 10.47
N GLN A 193 19.39 11.97 9.76
CA GLN A 193 20.10 11.55 8.54
C GLN A 193 20.07 12.63 7.46
N LEU A 194 18.92 13.31 7.28
CA LEU A 194 18.79 14.40 6.32
C LEU A 194 19.68 15.60 6.70
N ILE A 195 19.68 15.99 7.98
CA ILE A 195 20.54 17.07 8.49
C ILE A 195 22.01 16.71 8.37
N LEU A 196 22.38 15.46 8.67
CA LEU A 196 23.75 14.96 8.50
C LEU A 196 24.20 15.09 7.04
N PHE A 197 23.36 14.66 6.10
CA PHE A 197 23.64 14.79 4.67
C PHE A 197 23.79 16.24 4.23
N ASP A 198 22.86 17.12 4.64
CA ASP A 198 22.94 18.56 4.37
C ASP A 198 24.24 19.16 4.89
N PHE A 199 24.68 18.77 6.10
CA PHE A 199 25.96 19.20 6.66
C PHE A 199 27.16 18.71 5.86
N VAL A 200 27.20 17.44 5.46
CA VAL A 200 28.29 16.90 4.64
C VAL A 200 28.39 17.63 3.30
N CYS A 201 27.25 17.84 2.63
CA CYS A 201 27.20 18.64 1.40
C CYS A 201 27.69 20.08 1.63
N PHE A 202 27.29 20.71 2.73
CA PHE A 202 27.73 22.06 3.07
C PHE A 202 29.24 22.16 3.37
N GLN A 203 29.83 21.15 4.02
CA GLN A 203 31.27 21.11 4.31
C GLN A 203 32.12 20.87 3.07
N LYS A 204 31.60 20.05 2.16
CA LYS A 204 32.32 19.65 0.95
C LYS A 204 32.13 20.63 -0.21
N GLN A 205 31.07 21.44 -0.21
CA GLN A 205 30.78 22.45 -1.23
C GLN A 205 30.99 21.90 -2.64
N ASP A 206 32.11 22.26 -3.29
CA ASP A 206 32.46 21.88 -4.66
C ASP A 206 33.20 20.52 -4.77
N ASP A 207 33.66 19.94 -3.65
CA ASP A 207 34.29 18.60 -3.57
C ASP A 207 33.23 17.49 -3.47
N GLU A 208 32.52 17.25 -4.57
CA GLU A 208 31.50 16.20 -4.65
C GLU A 208 32.05 14.78 -4.40
N ASP A 209 33.33 14.56 -4.71
CA ASP A 209 34.03 13.27 -4.57
C ASP A 209 34.38 12.95 -3.11
N GLY A 210 34.57 13.98 -2.27
CA GLY A 210 34.78 13.81 -0.83
C GLY A 210 33.50 13.60 -0.01
N ILE A 211 32.31 13.80 -0.59
CA ILE A 211 31.02 13.60 0.11
C ILE A 211 30.85 12.16 0.60
N PRO A 212 31.05 11.11 -0.21
CA PRO A 212 30.95 9.72 0.22
C PRO A 212 31.79 9.38 1.46
N ASP A 213 33.05 9.79 1.48
CA ASP A 213 34.00 9.41 2.54
C ASP A 213 33.66 10.06 3.88
N LEU A 214 33.33 11.37 3.86
CA LEU A 214 32.91 12.08 5.06
C LEU A 214 31.58 11.54 5.59
N LEU A 215 30.66 11.19 4.69
CA LEU A 215 29.38 10.58 5.05
C LEU A 215 29.58 9.21 5.72
N ASP A 216 30.43 8.35 5.15
CA ASP A 216 30.74 7.04 5.72
C ASP A 216 31.42 7.17 7.09
N GLN A 217 32.36 8.13 7.24
CA GLN A 217 33.02 8.41 8.51
C GLN A 217 32.01 8.85 9.59
N MET A 218 31.11 9.79 9.27
CA MET A 218 30.12 10.29 10.22
C MET A 218 29.06 9.23 10.56
N CYS A 219 28.56 8.49 9.57
CA CYS A 219 27.60 7.41 9.79
C CYS A 219 28.19 6.30 10.66
N LYS A 220 29.43 5.86 10.37
CA LYS A 220 30.13 4.85 11.19
C LYS A 220 30.29 5.29 12.65
N LYS A 221 30.61 6.57 12.87
CA LYS A 221 30.86 7.09 14.22
C LYS A 221 29.59 7.37 15.03
N TYR A 222 28.56 7.93 14.38
CA TYR A 222 27.41 8.52 15.10
C TYR A 222 26.07 7.84 14.84
N PHE A 223 25.95 7.03 13.80
CA PHE A 223 24.72 6.35 13.43
C PHE A 223 24.96 4.84 13.26
N GLN A 224 25.51 4.20 14.29
CA GLN A 224 25.61 2.74 14.35
C GLN A 224 24.92 2.19 15.58
N GLN A 225 24.32 1.01 15.46
CA GLN A 225 23.58 0.36 16.54
C GLN A 225 24.42 0.11 17.80
N MET A 226 25.72 -0.12 17.64
CA MET A 226 26.63 -0.37 18.77
C MET A 226 27.38 0.89 19.23
N ALA A 227 27.11 2.06 18.64
CA ALA A 227 27.76 3.29 19.03
C ALA A 227 27.11 3.87 20.29
N GLU A 228 27.92 4.31 21.27
CA GLU A 228 27.46 5.00 22.48
C GLU A 228 27.11 6.46 22.19
N THR A 229 26.14 6.65 21.30
CA THR A 229 25.70 7.94 20.78
C THR A 229 24.17 8.04 20.88
N PRO A 230 23.58 9.25 20.78
CA PRO A 230 22.14 9.42 20.81
C PRO A 230 21.42 8.53 19.78
N PHE A 231 21.92 8.49 18.54
CA PHE A 231 21.29 7.69 17.50
C PHE A 231 21.63 6.21 17.58
N GLY A 232 22.77 5.81 18.17
CA GLY A 232 23.00 4.40 18.50
C GLY A 232 21.97 3.86 19.49
N HIS A 233 21.68 4.59 20.56
CA HIS A 233 20.61 4.23 21.51
C HIS A 233 19.22 4.28 20.90
N VAL A 234 18.90 5.30 20.09
CA VAL A 234 17.61 5.35 19.38
C VAL A 234 17.44 4.12 18.48
N LEU A 235 18.48 3.70 17.75
CA LEU A 235 18.44 2.52 16.90
C LEU A 235 18.26 1.22 17.73
N GLN A 236 18.93 1.10 18.88
CA GLN A 236 18.71 -0.03 19.81
C GLN A 236 17.29 -0.03 20.40
N TRP A 237 16.76 1.12 20.80
CA TRP A 237 15.40 1.23 21.30
C TRP A 237 14.37 0.83 20.26
N ARG A 238 14.56 1.21 18.99
CA ARG A 238 13.71 0.73 17.90
C ARG A 238 13.70 -0.80 17.83
N LEU A 239 14.87 -1.44 17.84
CA LEU A 239 15.00 -2.91 17.86
C LEU A 239 14.25 -3.55 19.05
N TYR A 240 14.43 -2.98 20.24
CA TYR A 240 13.74 -3.45 21.43
C TYR A 240 12.22 -3.27 21.34
N LEU A 241 11.76 -2.10 20.89
CA LEU A 241 10.33 -1.81 20.70
C LEU A 241 9.71 -2.75 19.66
N PHE A 242 10.45 -3.18 18.64
CA PHE A 242 9.98 -4.24 17.75
C PHE A 242 9.78 -5.53 18.50
N ALA A 243 10.81 -6.04 19.19
CA ALA A 243 10.71 -7.28 19.92
C ALA A 243 9.53 -7.26 20.90
N ALA A 244 9.37 -6.15 21.64
CA ALA A 244 8.27 -5.92 22.56
C ALA A 244 6.90 -5.89 21.86
N SER A 245 6.79 -5.26 20.68
CA SER A 245 5.52 -5.19 19.93
C SER A 245 5.01 -6.57 19.47
N ARG A 246 5.91 -7.55 19.29
CA ARG A 246 5.55 -8.90 18.86
C ARG A 246 5.07 -9.78 20.01
N THR A 247 5.65 -9.58 21.18
CA THR A 247 5.37 -10.38 22.38
C THR A 247 4.25 -9.79 23.22
N SER A 248 3.96 -8.49 23.06
CA SER A 248 2.78 -7.88 23.66
C SER A 248 1.51 -8.42 23.01
N LEU A 249 0.61 -9.00 23.82
CA LEU A 249 -0.76 -9.29 23.40
C LEU A 249 -1.37 -8.00 22.84
N THR A 250 -1.70 -8.00 21.55
CA THR A 250 -2.41 -6.89 20.92
C THR A 250 -3.72 -6.67 21.68
N LYS A 251 -3.85 -5.54 22.38
CA LYS A 251 -5.00 -5.23 23.24
C LYS A 251 -6.35 -5.26 22.50
N HIS A 252 -6.31 -5.17 21.18
CA HIS A 252 -7.47 -5.16 20.30
C HIS A 252 -7.30 -6.22 19.21
N GLN A 253 -7.49 -7.49 19.54
CA GLN A 253 -7.63 -8.55 18.54
C GLN A 253 -9.06 -8.59 18.03
N ALA A 254 -9.21 -8.89 16.74
CA ALA A 254 -10.51 -9.23 16.17
C ALA A 254 -11.01 -10.53 16.80
N ARG A 255 -12.24 -10.53 17.31
CA ARG A 255 -12.88 -11.70 17.92
C ARG A 255 -14.07 -12.12 17.07
N TRP A 256 -14.15 -13.40 16.78
CA TRP A 256 -15.24 -13.98 16.01
C TRP A 256 -16.31 -14.56 16.92
N SER A 257 -17.57 -14.44 16.50
CA SER A 257 -18.66 -15.24 17.05
C SER A 257 -18.43 -16.73 16.73
N LEU A 258 -19.06 -17.62 17.50
CA LEU A 258 -18.88 -19.07 17.35
C LEU A 258 -19.38 -19.61 16.01
N ASP A 259 -20.37 -18.96 15.40
CA ASP A 259 -20.85 -19.25 14.04
C ASP A 259 -19.91 -18.70 12.94
N GLY A 260 -18.91 -17.89 13.32
CA GLY A 260 -18.01 -17.20 12.43
C GLY A 260 -18.67 -16.08 11.62
N GLU A 261 -19.90 -15.67 11.88
CA GLU A 261 -20.62 -14.68 11.05
C GLU A 261 -20.45 -13.23 11.51
N THR A 262 -19.95 -13.00 12.73
CA THR A 262 -19.72 -11.66 13.28
C THR A 262 -18.29 -11.49 13.76
N VAL A 263 -17.68 -10.37 13.40
CA VAL A 263 -16.36 -9.95 13.90
C VAL A 263 -16.50 -8.71 14.79
N ASP A 264 -15.96 -8.78 16.02
CA ASP A 264 -15.81 -7.64 16.94
C ASP A 264 -14.36 -7.16 16.90
N TYR A 265 -14.16 -5.91 16.51
CA TYR A 265 -12.86 -5.25 16.53
C TYR A 265 -12.98 -3.84 17.09
N MET A 266 -12.20 -3.56 18.15
CA MET A 266 -12.22 -2.27 18.88
C MET A 266 -13.62 -1.84 19.34
N GLY A 267 -14.48 -2.79 19.72
CA GLY A 267 -15.84 -2.53 20.22
C GLY A 267 -16.87 -2.27 19.12
N THR A 268 -16.49 -2.38 17.85
CA THR A 268 -17.41 -2.35 16.71
C THR A 268 -17.62 -3.77 16.23
N LYS A 269 -18.88 -4.22 16.20
CA LYS A 269 -19.28 -5.54 15.69
C LYS A 269 -19.78 -5.41 14.26
N LEU A 270 -19.33 -6.27 13.36
CA LEU A 270 -19.77 -6.32 11.96
C LEU A 270 -20.16 -7.75 11.61
N HIS A 271 -21.41 -7.93 11.15
CA HIS A 271 -21.91 -9.19 10.61
C HIS A 271 -21.53 -9.31 9.12
N MET A 272 -21.23 -10.50 8.62
CA MET A 272 -20.76 -10.69 7.23
C MET A 272 -21.78 -10.19 6.19
N GLU A 273 -23.08 -10.38 6.45
CA GLU A 273 -24.16 -9.86 5.58
C GLU A 273 -24.16 -8.33 5.46
N GLN A 274 -23.70 -7.61 6.49
CA GLN A 274 -23.63 -6.15 6.46
C GLN A 274 -22.61 -5.63 5.45
N VAL A 275 -21.60 -6.43 5.08
CA VAL A 275 -20.68 -6.09 3.98
C VAL A 275 -21.44 -6.08 2.65
N THR A 276 -22.29 -7.08 2.43
CA THR A 276 -23.13 -7.20 1.24
C THR A 276 -24.19 -6.09 1.20
N GLN A 277 -24.85 -5.82 2.33
CA GLN A 277 -25.81 -4.72 2.50
C GLN A 277 -25.21 -3.35 2.15
N LEU A 278 -23.97 -3.09 2.60
CA LEU A 278 -23.23 -1.88 2.26
C LEU A 278 -23.02 -1.74 0.75
N VAL A 279 -22.54 -2.80 0.11
CA VAL A 279 -22.24 -2.79 -1.33
C VAL A 279 -23.53 -2.64 -2.14
N GLU A 280 -24.58 -3.36 -1.80
CA GLU A 280 -25.88 -3.31 -2.49
C GLU A 280 -26.53 -1.92 -2.37
N SER A 281 -26.57 -1.36 -1.16
CA SER A 281 -27.15 -0.03 -0.91
C SER A 281 -26.46 1.05 -1.76
N GLU A 282 -25.12 1.08 -1.72
CA GLU A 282 -24.36 2.07 -2.48
C GLU A 282 -24.39 1.82 -3.99
N PHE A 283 -24.42 0.57 -4.44
CA PHE A 283 -24.59 0.23 -5.85
C PHE A 283 -25.94 0.73 -6.38
N ARG A 284 -27.04 0.50 -5.65
CA ARG A 284 -28.38 0.99 -6.04
C ARG A 284 -28.41 2.53 -6.16
N GLN A 285 -27.78 3.22 -5.21
CA GLN A 285 -27.68 4.68 -5.22
C GLN A 285 -26.82 5.18 -6.40
N ALA A 286 -25.68 4.55 -6.66
CA ALA A 286 -24.83 4.89 -7.80
C ALA A 286 -25.55 4.61 -9.13
N HIS A 287 -26.28 3.51 -9.22
CA HIS A 287 -27.07 3.15 -10.40
C HIS A 287 -28.16 4.19 -10.69
N SER A 288 -29.00 4.54 -9.70
CA SER A 288 -30.02 5.58 -9.86
C SER A 288 -29.41 6.93 -10.24
N LEU A 289 -28.30 7.34 -9.60
CA LEU A 289 -27.61 8.58 -9.97
C LEU A 289 -27.11 8.57 -11.42
N LEU A 290 -26.53 7.45 -11.88
CA LEU A 290 -26.06 7.35 -13.26
C LEU A 290 -27.24 7.45 -14.24
N TYR A 291 -28.22 6.56 -14.13
CA TYR A 291 -29.29 6.48 -15.12
C TYR A 291 -30.28 7.63 -15.02
N ASP A 292 -30.74 8.01 -13.82
CA ASP A 292 -31.80 9.01 -13.66
C ASP A 292 -31.28 10.45 -13.78
N LYS A 293 -30.03 10.71 -13.36
CA LYS A 293 -29.46 12.07 -13.31
C LYS A 293 -28.41 12.31 -14.37
N LEU A 294 -27.38 11.46 -14.46
CA LEU A 294 -26.24 11.70 -15.35
C LEU A 294 -26.52 11.36 -16.81
N LEU A 295 -27.33 10.33 -17.06
CA LEU A 295 -27.85 9.94 -18.36
C LEU A 295 -29.23 10.54 -18.64
N PHE A 296 -29.67 11.52 -17.84
CA PHE A 296 -30.94 12.22 -17.99
C PHE A 296 -32.20 11.33 -18.07
N GLY A 297 -32.17 10.12 -17.51
CA GLY A 297 -33.30 9.17 -17.56
C GLY A 297 -33.55 8.58 -18.94
N MET A 298 -32.53 8.51 -19.81
CA MET A 298 -32.63 7.83 -21.10
C MET A 298 -33.07 6.37 -20.90
N ARG A 299 -34.11 5.94 -21.63
CA ARG A 299 -34.70 4.60 -21.49
C ARG A 299 -33.95 3.51 -22.26
N ASP A 300 -33.34 3.87 -23.39
CA ASP A 300 -32.71 2.93 -24.33
C ASP A 300 -31.17 2.92 -24.25
N VAL A 301 -30.61 3.11 -23.06
CA VAL A 301 -29.16 3.00 -22.87
C VAL A 301 -28.80 1.56 -22.55
N ALA A 302 -28.28 0.85 -23.56
CA ALA A 302 -27.64 -0.43 -23.32
C ALA A 302 -26.40 -0.24 -22.42
N PRO A 303 -26.26 -0.98 -21.31
CA PRO A 303 -25.06 -0.91 -20.49
C PRO A 303 -23.81 -1.24 -21.32
N ILE A 304 -22.70 -0.56 -21.03
CA ILE A 304 -21.41 -0.91 -21.60
C ILE A 304 -20.87 -2.11 -20.83
N GLU A 305 -20.90 -3.28 -21.47
CA GLU A 305 -20.55 -4.55 -20.82
C GLU A 305 -19.11 -4.96 -21.13
N ALA A 306 -18.34 -5.27 -20.08
CA ALA A 306 -16.92 -5.61 -20.19
C ALA A 306 -16.65 -6.81 -21.12
N TRP A 307 -17.58 -7.76 -21.22
CA TRP A 307 -17.42 -8.96 -22.06
C TRP A 307 -17.50 -8.70 -23.56
N ARG A 308 -18.05 -7.55 -23.97
CA ARG A 308 -18.19 -7.15 -25.38
C ARG A 308 -16.98 -6.36 -25.87
N LEU A 309 -16.17 -5.84 -24.97
CA LEU A 309 -15.10 -4.91 -25.27
C LEU A 309 -13.75 -5.64 -25.36
N HIS A 310 -12.87 -5.07 -26.17
CA HIS A 310 -11.47 -5.41 -26.30
C HIS A 310 -10.62 -4.42 -25.50
N ASP A 311 -9.48 -4.89 -25.01
CA ASP A 311 -8.47 -4.01 -24.42
C ASP A 311 -7.09 -4.57 -24.72
N ASP A 312 -6.13 -3.66 -24.94
CA ASP A 312 -4.72 -4.00 -25.03
C ASP A 312 -4.04 -3.63 -23.70
N LEU A 313 -3.48 -4.64 -23.03
CA LEU A 313 -2.79 -4.46 -21.75
C LEU A 313 -1.37 -3.88 -21.93
N ASP A 314 -0.83 -3.99 -23.14
CA ASP A 314 0.54 -3.60 -23.45
C ASP A 314 0.66 -2.19 -24.03
N VAL A 315 -0.46 -1.60 -24.48
CA VAL A 315 -0.50 -0.22 -25.00
C VAL A 315 -0.09 0.80 -23.94
N ASP A 316 0.87 1.67 -24.29
CA ASP A 316 1.38 2.76 -23.44
C ASP A 316 1.29 4.15 -24.08
N ASP A 317 0.72 4.26 -25.28
CA ASP A 317 0.48 5.54 -25.94
C ASP A 317 -0.30 6.50 -25.06
N TYR A 318 0.07 7.79 -25.12
CA TYR A 318 -0.64 8.86 -24.41
C TYR A 318 -2.11 8.90 -24.85
N GLY A 319 -3.04 8.91 -23.90
CA GLY A 319 -4.46 8.92 -24.21
C GLY A 319 -5.05 7.54 -24.57
N ALA A 320 -4.26 6.47 -24.61
CA ALA A 320 -4.79 5.15 -24.92
C ALA A 320 -5.59 4.54 -23.74
N SER A 321 -6.71 3.91 -24.10
CA SER A 321 -7.59 3.10 -23.23
C SER A 321 -8.49 2.22 -24.09
N TRP A 322 -9.21 1.27 -23.49
CA TRP A 322 -10.35 0.59 -24.13
C TRP A 322 -11.38 1.56 -24.77
N LEU A 323 -11.48 2.81 -24.28
CA LEU A 323 -12.32 3.87 -24.87
C LEU A 323 -11.84 4.33 -26.25
N THR A 324 -10.55 4.21 -26.53
CA THR A 324 -9.89 4.67 -27.77
C THR A 324 -9.40 3.50 -28.62
N ASP A 325 -9.69 2.27 -28.23
CA ASP A 325 -9.35 1.07 -28.99
C ASP A 325 -10.30 0.94 -30.18
N GLU A 326 -9.74 0.90 -31.40
CA GLU A 326 -10.52 0.86 -32.64
C GLU A 326 -11.46 -0.35 -32.71
N ARG A 327 -11.10 -1.47 -32.06
CA ARG A 327 -11.94 -2.67 -32.02
C ARG A 327 -13.25 -2.46 -31.28
N ASN A 328 -13.33 -1.43 -30.44
CA ASN A 328 -14.54 -1.08 -29.67
C ASN A 328 -15.41 -0.03 -30.37
N ARG A 329 -15.01 0.47 -31.55
CA ARG A 329 -15.67 1.60 -32.22
C ARG A 329 -17.15 1.38 -32.47
N GLU A 330 -17.55 0.18 -32.90
CA GLU A 330 -18.96 -0.14 -33.14
C GLU A 330 -19.80 -0.12 -31.86
N ILE A 331 -19.24 -0.61 -30.75
CA ILE A 331 -19.92 -0.66 -29.45
C ILE A 331 -20.02 0.74 -28.84
N LEU A 332 -19.00 1.58 -29.06
CA LEU A 332 -18.93 2.95 -28.54
C LEU A 332 -19.54 3.99 -29.49
N ALA A 333 -20.04 3.57 -30.66
CA ALA A 333 -20.63 4.47 -31.63
C ALA A 333 -21.77 5.28 -31.01
N GLY A 334 -21.70 6.60 -31.15
CA GLY A 334 -22.71 7.53 -30.63
C GLY A 334 -22.68 7.76 -29.12
N THR A 335 -21.79 7.11 -28.35
CA THR A 335 -21.67 7.38 -26.89
C THR A 335 -21.04 8.76 -26.61
N HIS A 336 -20.12 9.20 -27.48
CA HIS A 336 -19.33 10.42 -27.29
C HIS A 336 -20.17 11.71 -27.26
N ASP A 337 -21.23 11.78 -28.07
CA ASP A 337 -22.07 12.97 -28.23
C ASP A 337 -23.51 12.75 -27.71
N ALA A 338 -23.85 11.54 -27.27
CA ALA A 338 -25.21 11.16 -26.83
C ALA A 338 -25.84 12.16 -25.88
N LEU A 339 -25.12 12.56 -24.82
CA LEU A 339 -25.70 13.45 -23.81
C LEU A 339 -25.81 14.91 -24.29
N LEU A 340 -24.96 15.34 -25.23
CA LEU A 340 -25.11 16.64 -25.88
C LEU A 340 -26.34 16.64 -26.79
N ARG A 341 -26.52 15.59 -27.60
CA ARG A 341 -27.75 15.40 -28.40
C ARG A 341 -29.00 15.42 -27.54
N GLN A 342 -29.00 14.76 -26.38
CA GLN A 342 -30.12 14.85 -25.43
C GLN A 342 -30.38 16.28 -24.95
N ILE A 343 -29.34 17.06 -24.66
CA ILE A 343 -29.48 18.47 -24.28
C ILE A 343 -30.07 19.32 -25.41
N GLU A 344 -29.75 19.01 -26.66
CA GLU A 344 -30.23 19.73 -27.84
C GLU A 344 -31.66 19.36 -28.24
N GLU A 345 -31.97 18.06 -28.24
CA GLU A 345 -33.23 17.49 -28.73
C GLU A 345 -34.37 17.63 -27.71
N ARG A 346 -34.08 17.51 -26.41
CA ARG A 346 -35.12 17.58 -25.38
C ARG A 346 -35.36 19.00 -24.89
N ALA A 347 -36.61 19.46 -25.05
CA ALA A 347 -37.01 20.83 -24.71
C ALA A 347 -36.73 21.21 -23.24
N ASP A 348 -36.97 20.30 -22.29
CA ASP A 348 -36.71 20.50 -20.86
C ASP A 348 -35.22 20.70 -20.56
N LEU A 349 -34.37 19.85 -21.14
CA LEU A 349 -32.92 19.97 -20.99
C LEU A 349 -32.37 21.21 -21.70
N ARG A 350 -32.86 21.51 -22.91
CA ARG A 350 -32.48 22.70 -23.67
C ARG A 350 -32.80 23.98 -22.90
N GLN A 351 -33.99 24.05 -22.28
CA GLN A 351 -34.39 25.18 -21.43
C GLN A 351 -33.48 25.36 -20.21
N VAL A 352 -32.92 24.28 -19.66
CA VAL A 352 -32.02 24.33 -18.50
C VAL A 352 -30.59 24.65 -18.90
N PHE A 353 -30.07 23.95 -19.91
CA PHE A 353 -28.66 23.97 -20.28
C PHE A 353 -28.33 25.01 -21.34
N VAL A 354 -29.22 25.40 -22.24
CA VAL A 354 -28.85 26.25 -23.38
C VAL A 354 -29.22 27.71 -23.12
N ARG A 355 -28.29 28.63 -23.37
CA ARG A 355 -28.49 30.08 -23.27
C ARG A 355 -28.00 30.73 -24.57
N LEU A 356 -28.72 31.77 -24.99
CA LEU A 356 -28.23 32.66 -26.04
C LEU A 356 -27.11 33.52 -25.45
N ASP A 357 -26.00 33.59 -26.18
CA ASP A 357 -24.90 34.49 -25.91
C ASP A 357 -25.29 35.89 -26.38
N PRO A 358 -24.91 36.97 -25.65
CA PRO A 358 -25.10 38.35 -26.11
C PRO A 358 -24.59 38.62 -27.53
N ASN A 359 -23.57 37.88 -27.98
CA ASN A 359 -22.99 38.01 -29.31
C ASN A 359 -23.71 37.18 -30.40
N GLY A 360 -24.89 36.64 -30.12
CA GLY A 360 -25.68 35.82 -31.06
C GLY A 360 -25.28 34.35 -31.14
N GLY A 361 -24.30 33.91 -30.32
CA GLY A 361 -23.91 32.50 -30.20
C GLY A 361 -24.81 31.69 -29.26
N VAL A 362 -24.57 30.38 -29.20
CA VAL A 362 -25.22 29.47 -28.24
C VAL A 362 -24.17 28.99 -27.24
N ARG A 363 -24.49 29.06 -25.94
CA ARG A 363 -23.60 28.59 -24.88
C ARG A 363 -24.34 27.75 -23.84
N LEU A 364 -23.63 26.85 -23.16
CA LEU A 364 -24.20 26.10 -22.05
C LEU A 364 -24.23 26.97 -20.77
N CYS A 365 -25.26 26.77 -19.96
CA CYS A 365 -25.53 27.51 -18.74
C CYS A 365 -24.54 27.07 -17.64
N PRO A 366 -23.70 27.98 -17.09
CA PRO A 366 -22.74 27.62 -16.05
C PRO A 366 -23.39 27.05 -14.78
N LYS A 367 -24.60 27.51 -14.44
CA LYS A 367 -25.36 26.98 -13.29
C LYS A 367 -25.81 25.54 -13.53
N ALA A 368 -26.27 25.21 -14.74
CA ALA A 368 -26.66 23.85 -15.10
C ALA A 368 -25.45 22.90 -15.10
N ILE A 369 -24.31 23.34 -15.63
CA ILE A 369 -23.04 22.62 -15.56
C ILE A 369 -22.65 22.33 -14.11
N ALA A 370 -22.71 23.34 -13.23
CA ALA A 370 -22.36 23.18 -11.82
C ALA A 370 -23.28 22.18 -11.10
N ILE A 371 -24.59 22.20 -11.38
CA ILE A 371 -25.56 21.23 -10.85
C ILE A 371 -25.27 19.83 -11.38
N TYR A 372 -24.97 19.68 -12.68
CA TYR A 372 -24.62 18.38 -13.26
C TYR A 372 -23.34 17.82 -12.65
N GLU A 373 -22.29 18.63 -12.53
CA GLU A 373 -21.03 18.21 -11.90
C GLU A 373 -21.21 17.86 -10.42
N ALA A 374 -22.14 18.50 -9.70
CA ALA A 374 -22.49 18.09 -8.34
C ALA A 374 -23.06 16.67 -8.30
N HIS A 375 -23.91 16.29 -9.27
CA HIS A 375 -24.40 14.91 -9.42
C HIS A 375 -23.27 13.94 -9.79
N VAL A 376 -22.33 14.35 -10.65
CA VAL A 376 -21.14 13.53 -10.98
C VAL A 376 -20.34 13.24 -9.72
N GLN A 377 -20.04 14.28 -8.92
CA GLN A 377 -19.30 14.11 -7.67
C GLN A 377 -20.08 13.23 -6.68
N GLU A 378 -21.41 13.30 -6.67
CA GLU A 378 -22.21 12.41 -5.82
C GLU A 378 -22.17 10.96 -6.31
N PHE A 379 -22.29 10.70 -7.62
CA PHE A 379 -22.13 9.38 -8.20
C PHE A 379 -20.76 8.78 -7.85
N LEU A 380 -19.68 9.53 -8.03
CA LEU A 380 -18.33 9.08 -7.67
C LEU A 380 -18.24 8.72 -6.17
N LYS A 381 -18.90 9.48 -5.28
CA LYS A 381 -18.92 9.12 -3.84
C LYS A 381 -19.67 7.82 -3.57
N ARG A 382 -20.71 7.50 -4.36
CA ARG A 382 -21.51 6.28 -4.21
C ARG A 382 -20.82 5.05 -4.78
N ILE A 383 -20.19 5.16 -5.95
CA ILE A 383 -19.50 4.02 -6.58
C ILE A 383 -18.19 3.62 -5.86
N LEU A 384 -17.67 4.47 -4.97
CA LEU A 384 -16.44 4.20 -4.20
C LEU A 384 -16.51 2.92 -3.38
N ALA A 385 -17.58 2.67 -2.61
CA ALA A 385 -17.72 1.45 -1.82
C ALA A 385 -17.90 0.20 -2.71
N PRO A 386 -18.76 0.22 -3.75
CA PRO A 386 -18.85 -0.86 -4.74
C PRO A 386 -17.55 -1.21 -5.46
N ILE A 387 -16.63 -0.26 -5.65
CA ILE A 387 -15.30 -0.54 -6.23
C ILE A 387 -14.32 -1.09 -5.18
N SER A 388 -14.33 -0.53 -3.97
CA SER A 388 -13.25 -0.77 -3.00
C SER A 388 -13.49 -1.93 -2.03
N VAL A 389 -14.73 -2.23 -1.68
CA VAL A 389 -15.10 -3.23 -0.66
C VAL A 389 -15.22 -4.66 -1.21
N PRO A 390 -15.91 -4.91 -2.34
CA PRO A 390 -16.11 -6.27 -2.82
C PRO A 390 -14.95 -6.79 -3.66
N SER A 391 -14.01 -5.95 -4.09
CA SER A 391 -12.93 -6.40 -4.99
C SER A 391 -11.75 -7.06 -4.28
N GLY A 392 -11.80 -7.18 -2.95
CA GLY A 392 -10.77 -7.79 -2.12
C GLY A 392 -10.52 -6.97 -0.86
N PRO A 393 -9.49 -7.33 -0.08
CA PRO A 393 -9.00 -6.48 1.00
C PRO A 393 -8.69 -5.06 0.49
N PRO A 394 -9.04 -4.03 1.27
CA PRO A 394 -9.13 -2.67 0.76
C PRO A 394 -7.76 -2.08 0.40
N LEU A 395 -7.75 -1.35 -0.71
CA LEU A 395 -6.64 -0.48 -1.11
C LEU A 395 -6.45 0.65 -0.10
N ARG A 396 -5.21 1.13 0.06
CA ARG A 396 -4.97 2.36 0.83
C ARG A 396 -5.59 3.56 0.13
N SER A 397 -5.94 4.59 0.88
CA SER A 397 -6.56 5.80 0.29
C SER A 397 -5.75 6.40 -0.88
N PRO A 398 -4.42 6.55 -0.80
CA PRO A 398 -3.64 7.04 -1.94
C PRO A 398 -3.67 6.11 -3.17
N GLU A 399 -3.66 4.79 -2.95
CA GLU A 399 -3.74 3.78 -4.02
C GLU A 399 -5.08 3.91 -4.75
N LEU A 400 -6.17 3.92 -3.99
CA LEU A 400 -7.52 4.07 -4.53
C LEU A 400 -7.67 5.39 -5.29
N LEU A 401 -7.20 6.50 -4.70
CA LEU A 401 -7.30 7.84 -5.30
C LEU A 401 -6.40 8.03 -6.53
N SER A 402 -5.40 7.17 -6.73
CA SER A 402 -4.50 7.19 -7.89
C SER A 402 -5.05 6.47 -9.13
N ILE A 403 -6.24 5.85 -9.06
CA ILE A 403 -6.86 5.16 -10.20
C ILE A 403 -7.05 6.13 -11.37
N THR A 404 -6.45 5.79 -12.51
CA THR A 404 -6.60 6.50 -13.78
C THR A 404 -7.35 5.64 -14.79
N TYR A 405 -8.16 6.26 -15.65
CA TYR A 405 -8.93 5.53 -16.67
C TYR A 405 -8.31 5.61 -18.06
N ILE A 406 -7.26 6.41 -18.26
CA ILE A 406 -6.61 6.66 -19.55
C ILE A 406 -5.11 6.82 -19.36
N ASN A 407 -4.31 6.36 -20.32
CA ASN A 407 -2.85 6.43 -20.24
C ASN A 407 -2.37 7.89 -20.20
N THR A 408 -1.31 8.11 -19.42
CA THR A 408 -0.63 9.39 -19.28
C THR A 408 0.82 9.24 -19.71
N GLY A 409 1.50 10.33 -20.06
CA GLY A 409 2.88 10.27 -20.56
C GLY A 409 3.89 9.70 -19.55
N ALA A 410 3.55 9.69 -18.25
CA ALA A 410 4.40 9.14 -17.21
C ALA A 410 3.96 7.74 -16.73
N ARG A 411 2.72 7.32 -16.99
CA ARG A 411 2.12 6.11 -16.40
C ARG A 411 1.00 5.53 -17.27
N ARG A 412 0.96 4.21 -17.38
CA ARG A 412 -0.20 3.47 -17.90
C ARG A 412 -1.42 3.70 -16.99
N ARG A 413 -2.62 3.58 -17.58
CA ARG A 413 -3.90 3.67 -16.87
C ARG A 413 -4.02 2.60 -15.79
N SER A 414 -5.02 2.73 -14.93
CA SER A 414 -5.35 1.73 -13.90
C SER A 414 -6.57 0.89 -14.23
N VAL A 415 -7.47 1.36 -15.10
CA VAL A 415 -8.68 0.63 -15.50
C VAL A 415 -8.41 -0.13 -16.80
N PHE A 416 -8.43 -1.45 -16.73
CA PHE A 416 -8.23 -2.37 -17.85
C PHE A 416 -9.37 -3.36 -17.98
N LEU A 417 -9.45 -4.05 -19.12
CA LEU A 417 -10.31 -5.22 -19.31
C LEU A 417 -9.45 -6.47 -19.45
N TRP A 418 -9.76 -7.50 -18.65
CA TRP A 418 -9.10 -8.80 -18.75
C TRP A 418 -10.09 -9.91 -18.42
N GLU A 419 -10.12 -10.97 -19.24
CA GLU A 419 -11.08 -12.08 -19.15
C GLU A 419 -12.53 -11.58 -18.92
N LYS A 420 -12.98 -10.67 -19.79
CA LYS A 420 -14.35 -10.13 -19.80
C LYS A 420 -14.75 -9.37 -18.53
N THR A 421 -13.78 -9.00 -17.69
CA THR A 421 -13.99 -8.35 -16.39
C THR A 421 -13.18 -7.06 -16.30
N VAL A 422 -13.72 -6.07 -15.59
CA VAL A 422 -12.96 -4.85 -15.30
C VAL A 422 -11.90 -5.15 -14.24
N MET A 423 -10.64 -4.90 -14.62
CA MET A 423 -9.46 -5.00 -13.78
C MET A 423 -9.04 -3.59 -13.34
N ILE A 424 -8.85 -3.41 -12.04
CA ILE A 424 -8.18 -2.25 -11.45
C ILE A 424 -6.75 -2.68 -11.14
N TYR A 425 -5.80 -2.05 -11.82
CA TYR A 425 -4.38 -2.26 -11.64
C TYR A 425 -3.72 -0.97 -11.16
N VAL A 426 -3.35 -0.96 -9.89
CA VAL A 426 -2.67 0.18 -9.28
C VAL A 426 -1.25 -0.22 -8.94
N ARG A 427 -0.30 0.56 -9.45
CA ARG A 427 1.11 0.53 -9.08
C ARG A 427 1.37 1.66 -8.10
N TYR A 428 1.02 1.42 -6.86
CA TYR A 428 1.36 2.32 -5.77
C TYR A 428 1.68 1.48 -4.55
N SER A 429 2.84 1.75 -3.95
CA SER A 429 3.16 1.23 -2.63
C SER A 429 3.91 2.28 -1.84
N LYS A 430 3.61 2.39 -0.53
CA LYS A 430 4.48 3.14 0.39
C LYS A 430 5.93 2.60 0.37
N SER A 431 6.12 1.36 -0.08
CA SER A 431 7.41 0.71 -0.28
C SER A 431 8.17 1.15 -1.53
N GLN A 432 7.52 1.81 -2.50
CA GLN A 432 8.18 2.39 -3.68
C GLN A 432 9.28 3.37 -3.26
N GLU A 433 9.06 4.10 -2.16
CA GLU A 433 10.06 5.00 -1.54
C GLU A 433 11.32 4.24 -1.03
N GLN A 434 11.25 2.91 -0.80
CA GLN A 434 12.33 2.08 -0.24
C GLN A 434 12.96 1.10 -1.24
N THR A 435 12.14 0.35 -1.98
CA THR A 435 12.61 -0.71 -2.88
C THR A 435 12.99 -0.17 -4.26
N GLY A 436 12.40 0.97 -4.66
CA GLY A 436 12.41 1.43 -6.05
C GLY A 436 11.57 0.54 -6.97
N GLU A 437 10.90 -0.47 -6.44
CA GLU A 437 10.03 -1.39 -7.16
C GLU A 437 8.57 -1.03 -6.89
N GLU A 438 7.82 -0.78 -7.96
CA GLU A 438 6.37 -0.65 -7.88
C GLU A 438 5.76 -2.02 -7.58
N LYS A 439 4.93 -2.10 -6.53
CA LYS A 439 4.21 -3.33 -6.21
C LYS A 439 2.88 -3.34 -6.95
N ASP A 440 2.57 -4.47 -7.57
CA ASP A 440 1.34 -4.66 -8.33
C ASP A 440 0.15 -4.89 -7.40
N ASN A 441 -0.81 -3.97 -7.42
CA ASN A 441 -2.07 -4.12 -6.72
C ASN A 441 -3.20 -4.31 -7.73
N ILE A 442 -3.55 -5.57 -7.98
CA ILE A 442 -4.52 -5.97 -9.00
C ILE A 442 -5.81 -6.43 -8.33
N ARG A 443 -6.95 -5.92 -8.80
CA ARG A 443 -8.29 -6.17 -8.28
C ARG A 443 -9.27 -6.35 -9.42
N PHE A 444 -10.20 -7.28 -9.28
CA PHE A 444 -11.26 -7.49 -10.28
C PHE A 444 -12.61 -7.04 -9.71
N LEU A 445 -13.32 -6.19 -10.45
CA LEU A 445 -14.61 -5.66 -10.02
C LEU A 445 -15.71 -6.71 -10.18
N PRO A 446 -16.76 -6.70 -9.34
CA PRO A 446 -18.00 -7.40 -9.66
C PRO A 446 -18.52 -6.96 -11.05
N PRO A 447 -19.01 -7.86 -11.91
CA PRO A 447 -19.44 -7.50 -13.28
C PRO A 447 -20.44 -6.33 -13.33
N ALA A 448 -21.43 -6.31 -12.44
CA ALA A 448 -22.40 -5.23 -12.36
C ALA A 448 -21.76 -3.86 -12.05
N VAL A 449 -20.80 -3.83 -11.12
CA VAL A 449 -20.04 -2.61 -10.77
C VAL A 449 -19.12 -2.20 -11.93
N GLY A 450 -18.47 -3.17 -12.55
CA GLY A 450 -17.63 -2.95 -13.74
C GLY A 450 -18.43 -2.30 -14.87
N ASN A 451 -19.56 -2.88 -15.26
CA ASN A 451 -20.41 -2.34 -16.31
C ASN A 451 -20.95 -0.94 -15.98
N LEU A 452 -21.29 -0.69 -14.70
CA LEU A 452 -21.72 0.64 -14.24
C LEU A 452 -20.60 1.69 -14.39
N LEU A 453 -19.36 1.31 -14.03
CA LEU A 453 -18.18 2.16 -14.22
C LEU A 453 -17.90 2.42 -15.71
N LEU A 454 -17.92 1.38 -16.55
CA LEU A 454 -17.68 1.52 -18.00
C LEU A 454 -18.74 2.41 -18.66
N THR A 455 -20.02 2.27 -18.27
CA THR A 455 -21.11 3.11 -18.78
C THR A 455 -20.91 4.58 -18.38
N TYR A 456 -20.51 4.84 -17.13
CA TYR A 456 -20.12 6.19 -16.70
C TYR A 456 -18.96 6.75 -17.54
N LEU A 457 -17.91 5.95 -17.75
CA LEU A 457 -16.72 6.38 -18.50
C LEU A 457 -17.06 6.69 -19.98
N ALA A 458 -17.92 5.90 -20.62
CA ALA A 458 -18.26 6.06 -22.03
C ALA A 458 -19.20 7.26 -22.29
N PHE A 459 -20.21 7.48 -21.44
CA PHE A 459 -21.24 8.50 -21.69
C PHE A 459 -20.99 9.83 -20.96
N VAL A 460 -20.53 9.78 -19.71
CA VAL A 460 -20.47 10.98 -18.85
C VAL A 460 -19.18 11.76 -19.06
N LEU A 461 -18.05 11.08 -19.26
CA LEU A 461 -16.77 11.78 -19.46
C LEU A 461 -16.75 12.68 -20.71
N PRO A 462 -17.31 12.28 -21.88
CA PRO A 462 -17.38 13.16 -23.03
C PRO A 462 -18.15 14.46 -22.75
N LEU A 463 -19.29 14.38 -22.05
CA LEU A 463 -20.04 15.59 -21.67
C LEU A 463 -19.25 16.47 -20.70
N ARG A 464 -18.60 15.88 -19.69
CA ARG A 464 -17.70 16.62 -18.80
C ARG A 464 -16.57 17.30 -19.56
N GLN A 465 -16.03 16.65 -20.59
CA GLN A 465 -14.97 17.19 -21.43
C GLN A 465 -15.47 18.40 -22.25
N ALA A 466 -16.70 18.34 -22.77
CA ALA A 466 -17.35 19.48 -23.43
C ALA A 466 -17.57 20.65 -22.46
N PHE A 467 -18.06 20.38 -21.24
CA PHE A 467 -18.25 21.41 -20.21
C PHE A 467 -16.94 22.11 -19.82
N LEU A 468 -15.85 21.35 -19.65
CA LEU A 468 -14.54 21.93 -19.36
C LEU A 468 -14.08 22.84 -20.51
N ARG A 469 -14.20 22.36 -21.76
CA ARG A 469 -13.76 23.09 -22.97
C ARG A 469 -14.53 24.37 -23.22
N GLN A 470 -15.79 24.47 -22.79
CA GLN A 470 -16.53 25.73 -22.86
C GLN A 470 -15.86 26.83 -22.02
N SER A 471 -15.35 26.49 -20.83
CA SER A 471 -14.68 27.46 -19.95
C SER A 471 -13.20 27.66 -20.29
N LYS A 472 -12.54 26.61 -20.80
CA LYS A 472 -11.11 26.56 -21.13
C LYS A 472 -10.91 25.80 -22.43
N PRO A 473 -10.96 26.49 -23.59
CA PRO A 473 -10.74 25.86 -24.88
C PRO A 473 -9.44 25.05 -24.91
N GLY A 474 -9.47 23.85 -25.51
CA GLY A 474 -8.32 22.95 -25.58
C GLY A 474 -7.97 22.18 -24.29
N ALA A 475 -8.57 22.51 -23.15
CA ALA A 475 -8.30 21.78 -21.90
C ALA A 475 -8.74 20.31 -21.98
N LEU A 476 -7.99 19.44 -21.31
CA LEU A 476 -8.28 18.01 -21.17
C LEU A 476 -8.75 17.70 -19.74
N LEU A 477 -9.68 16.77 -19.60
CA LEU A 477 -10.06 16.25 -18.29
C LEU A 477 -8.86 15.59 -17.60
N SER A 478 -8.86 15.66 -16.27
CA SER A 478 -7.90 14.91 -15.47
C SER A 478 -8.05 13.41 -15.72
N PRO A 479 -6.93 12.67 -15.92
CA PRO A 479 -6.97 11.22 -16.16
C PRO A 479 -7.38 10.41 -14.92
N TYR A 480 -7.40 11.06 -13.74
CA TYR A 480 -7.78 10.45 -12.47
C TYR A 480 -9.29 10.31 -12.36
N LEU A 481 -9.75 9.11 -11.98
CA LEU A 481 -11.17 8.80 -11.75
C LEU A 481 -11.80 9.71 -10.69
N TRP A 482 -11.05 10.00 -9.61
CA TRP A 482 -11.50 10.75 -8.44
C TRP A 482 -11.13 12.23 -8.53
N SER A 483 -11.59 12.90 -9.57
CA SER A 483 -11.26 14.29 -9.85
C SER A 483 -12.51 15.17 -10.04
N LYS A 484 -12.38 16.44 -9.62
CA LYS A 484 -13.33 17.49 -9.97
C LYS A 484 -13.12 17.95 -11.41
N LEU A 485 -14.14 18.58 -12.01
CA LEU A 485 -14.05 19.15 -13.36
C LEU A 485 -12.82 20.06 -13.58
N GLY A 486 -12.40 20.80 -12.56
CA GLY A 486 -11.22 21.67 -12.61
C GLY A 486 -9.86 20.96 -12.56
N GLY A 487 -9.84 19.63 -12.44
CA GLY A 487 -8.63 18.80 -12.43
C GLY A 487 -8.13 18.40 -11.04
N GLU A 488 -8.65 19.00 -9.97
CA GLU A 488 -8.29 18.67 -8.59
C GLU A 488 -8.67 17.22 -8.23
N VAL A 489 -7.68 16.42 -7.85
CA VAL A 489 -7.88 15.07 -7.30
C VAL A 489 -8.38 15.17 -5.85
N TRP A 490 -9.24 14.24 -5.44
CA TRP A 490 -9.73 14.16 -4.06
C TRP A 490 -8.58 13.99 -3.06
N ARG A 491 -8.75 14.54 -1.85
CA ARG A 491 -7.80 14.38 -0.74
C ARG A 491 -8.07 13.07 0.02
N ASP A 492 -7.06 12.47 0.64
CA ASP A 492 -7.17 11.19 1.37
C ASP A 492 -8.36 11.09 2.34
N GLY A 493 -8.67 12.17 3.07
CA GLY A 493 -9.80 12.22 4.01
C GLY A 493 -11.18 11.98 3.35
N MET A 494 -11.30 12.18 2.03
CA MET A 494 -12.52 11.94 1.28
C MET A 494 -12.92 10.47 1.30
N VAL A 495 -11.97 9.53 1.21
CA VAL A 495 -12.28 8.08 1.16
C VAL A 495 -12.97 7.65 2.45
N SER A 496 -12.41 8.03 3.59
CA SER A 496 -12.98 7.69 4.90
C SER A 496 -14.31 8.43 5.16
N SER A 497 -14.46 9.67 4.68
CA SER A 497 -15.73 10.40 4.72
C SER A 497 -16.83 9.74 3.87
N CYS A 498 -16.47 9.21 2.70
CA CYS A 498 -17.41 8.51 1.81
C CYS A 498 -17.84 7.18 2.44
N LEU A 499 -16.89 6.36 2.91
CA LEU A 499 -17.18 5.09 3.57
C LEU A 499 -18.06 5.27 4.81
N ARG A 500 -17.76 6.25 5.68
CA ARG A 500 -18.61 6.53 6.84
C ARG A 500 -20.05 6.84 6.45
N ARG A 501 -20.24 7.69 5.44
CA ARG A 501 -21.58 8.06 4.96
C ARG A 501 -22.28 6.90 4.27
N ALA A 502 -21.54 6.04 3.58
CA ALA A 502 -22.05 4.80 3.01
C ALA A 502 -22.55 3.85 4.11
N CYS A 503 -21.78 3.66 5.18
CA CYS A 503 -22.21 2.86 6.33
C CYS A 503 -23.53 3.37 6.93
N ILE A 504 -23.65 4.70 7.12
CA ILE A 504 -24.88 5.31 7.65
C ILE A 504 -26.09 5.01 6.76
N ARG A 505 -25.97 5.19 5.45
CA ARG A 505 -27.08 4.97 4.50
C ARG A 505 -27.44 3.50 4.34
N ALA A 506 -26.45 2.63 4.46
CA ALA A 506 -26.69 1.19 4.44
C ALA A 506 -27.16 0.68 5.80
N GLU A 507 -27.24 1.51 6.84
CA GLU A 507 -27.63 1.13 8.21
C GLU A 507 -26.72 0.04 8.80
N VAL A 508 -25.43 0.13 8.49
CA VAL A 508 -24.39 -0.78 9.00
C VAL A 508 -23.43 -0.04 9.93
N PRO A 509 -22.68 -0.78 10.78
CA PRO A 509 -21.69 -0.19 11.67
C PRO A 509 -20.71 0.72 10.91
N GLN A 510 -20.50 1.93 11.44
CA GLN A 510 -19.60 2.88 10.82
C GLN A 510 -18.14 2.45 11.04
N PHE A 511 -17.39 2.32 9.95
CA PHE A 511 -15.96 2.06 10.02
C PHE A 511 -15.16 2.96 9.08
N GLN A 512 -13.88 3.13 9.41
CA GLN A 512 -12.90 3.85 8.59
C GLN A 512 -12.05 2.86 7.79
N VAL A 513 -11.28 3.36 6.82
CA VAL A 513 -10.38 2.52 5.97
C VAL A 513 -9.44 1.67 6.83
N ALA A 514 -8.83 2.26 7.86
CA ALA A 514 -7.90 1.58 8.76
C ALA A 514 -8.56 0.40 9.51
N TRP A 515 -9.77 0.62 10.03
CA TRP A 515 -10.54 -0.41 10.73
C TRP A 515 -10.94 -1.53 9.76
N TRP A 516 -11.44 -1.17 8.57
CA TRP A 516 -11.82 -2.16 7.55
C TRP A 516 -10.63 -3.00 7.08
N ARG A 517 -9.42 -2.43 7.00
CA ARG A 517 -8.19 -3.20 6.70
C ARG A 517 -7.92 -4.31 7.72
N GLN A 518 -8.02 -3.98 9.00
CA GLN A 518 -7.79 -4.95 10.09
C GLN A 518 -8.86 -6.04 10.11
N VAL A 519 -10.11 -5.66 9.89
CA VAL A 519 -11.21 -6.62 9.79
C VAL A 519 -11.12 -7.47 8.54
N ALA A 520 -10.75 -6.90 7.38
CA ALA A 520 -10.47 -7.66 6.17
C ALA A 520 -9.33 -8.66 6.38
N ALA A 521 -8.29 -8.30 7.14
CA ALA A 521 -7.23 -9.22 7.53
C ALA A 521 -7.71 -10.39 8.36
N SER A 522 -8.59 -10.10 9.32
CA SER A 522 -9.21 -11.13 10.15
C SER A 522 -10.10 -12.04 9.29
N ILE A 523 -10.92 -11.46 8.41
CA ILE A 523 -11.75 -12.22 7.45
C ILE A 523 -10.89 -13.13 6.58
N THR A 524 -9.76 -12.64 6.06
CA THR A 524 -8.88 -13.46 5.22
C THR A 524 -8.32 -14.67 5.99
N LYS A 525 -7.98 -14.49 7.28
CA LYS A 525 -7.45 -15.57 8.13
C LYS A 525 -8.53 -16.57 8.54
N GLU A 526 -9.71 -16.08 8.87
CA GLU A 526 -10.79 -16.89 9.42
C GLU A 526 -11.56 -17.67 8.33
N LYS A 527 -11.84 -17.02 7.20
CA LYS A 527 -12.77 -17.55 6.18
C LYS A 527 -12.11 -18.28 5.02
N PHE A 528 -10.79 -18.24 4.90
CA PHE A 528 -10.07 -18.84 3.76
C PHE A 528 -9.00 -19.82 4.23
N SER A 529 -8.84 -20.93 3.50
CA SER A 529 -7.78 -21.92 3.74
C SER A 529 -6.39 -21.34 3.45
N ALA A 530 -5.32 -21.98 3.96
CA ALA A 530 -3.95 -21.54 3.68
C ALA A 530 -3.62 -21.44 2.17
N ARG A 531 -4.21 -22.32 1.35
CA ARG A 531 -4.09 -22.30 -0.11
C ARG A 531 -4.78 -21.08 -0.73
N GLU A 532 -5.94 -20.71 -0.24
CA GLU A 532 -6.67 -19.52 -0.71
C GLU A 532 -6.03 -18.23 -0.20
N GLN A 533 -5.57 -18.23 1.05
CA GLN A 533 -4.80 -17.13 1.66
C GLN A 533 -3.54 -16.81 0.83
N ALA A 534 -2.90 -17.79 0.20
CA ALA A 534 -1.77 -17.57 -0.69
C ALA A 534 -2.10 -16.75 -1.96
N ASN A 535 -3.40 -16.60 -2.29
CA ASN A 535 -3.83 -15.68 -3.35
C ASN A 535 -3.91 -14.23 -2.88
N PHE A 536 -3.99 -13.99 -1.57
CA PHE A 536 -4.04 -12.65 -0.96
C PHE A 536 -2.64 -12.20 -0.53
N ASP A 537 -2.39 -10.90 -0.63
CA ASP A 537 -1.14 -10.29 -0.18
C ASP A 537 -1.16 -10.01 1.34
N MET A 538 -1.04 -11.09 2.13
CA MET A 538 -1.21 -11.04 3.59
C MET A 538 -0.21 -10.13 4.31
N GLY A 539 0.94 -9.83 3.70
CA GLY A 539 1.95 -8.92 4.24
C GLY A 539 1.45 -7.47 4.38
N GLU A 540 0.59 -7.00 3.49
CA GLU A 540 -0.01 -5.65 3.57
C GLU A 540 -1.29 -5.60 4.40
N ILE A 541 -2.02 -6.72 4.40
CA ILE A 541 -3.29 -6.86 5.08
C ILE A 541 -3.06 -6.92 6.60
N ALA A 542 -2.01 -7.60 7.05
CA ALA A 542 -1.63 -7.70 8.46
C ALA A 542 -0.70 -6.57 8.97
N ALA A 543 -0.16 -5.73 8.08
CA ALA A 543 0.65 -4.59 8.48
C ALA A 543 -0.23 -3.53 9.16
N SER A 544 -0.01 -3.28 10.45
CA SER A 544 -0.66 -2.18 11.15
C SER A 544 -0.21 -0.84 10.56
N GLU A 545 -1.12 0.13 10.51
CA GLU A 545 -0.79 1.49 10.03
C GLU A 545 0.28 2.18 10.89
N GLU A 546 0.55 1.65 12.08
CA GLU A 546 1.53 2.15 13.04
C GLU A 546 2.98 1.72 12.73
N VAL A 547 3.20 0.81 11.78
CA VAL A 547 4.54 0.46 11.31
C VAL A 547 4.81 1.21 10.01
N GLU A 548 5.33 2.42 10.13
CA GLU A 548 5.68 3.29 8.99
C GLU A 548 6.88 2.77 8.16
N ASP A 549 7.68 1.86 8.71
CA ASP A 549 8.92 1.38 8.10
C ASP A 549 8.82 -0.09 7.66
N GLU A 550 8.93 -0.34 6.35
CA GLU A 550 8.93 -1.72 5.84
C GLU A 550 10.23 -2.45 6.14
N ALA A 551 11.32 -1.76 6.48
CA ALA A 551 12.53 -2.39 7.03
C ALA A 551 12.22 -3.05 8.38
N ASP A 552 11.33 -2.41 9.14
CA ASP A 552 10.83 -2.93 10.39
C ASP A 552 9.88 -4.11 10.12
N LEU A 553 8.96 -4.02 9.13
CA LEU A 553 8.12 -5.16 8.69
C LEU A 553 8.91 -6.34 8.09
N ALA A 554 10.00 -6.09 7.36
CA ALA A 554 10.84 -7.12 6.75
C ALA A 554 11.78 -7.78 7.77
N TYR A 555 12.29 -7.02 8.74
CA TYR A 555 12.99 -7.55 9.91
C TYR A 555 12.03 -8.35 10.80
N LEU A 556 10.79 -7.86 10.99
CA LEU A 556 9.72 -8.62 11.61
C LEU A 556 9.50 -9.93 10.84
N ALA A 557 9.21 -9.90 9.53
CA ALA A 557 8.98 -11.09 8.72
C ALA A 557 10.16 -12.08 8.71
N GLY A 558 11.41 -11.60 8.78
CA GLY A 558 12.61 -12.43 8.83
C GLY A 558 12.86 -13.11 10.18
N MET A 559 12.39 -12.53 11.29
CA MET A 559 12.55 -13.09 12.64
C MET A 559 11.35 -13.87 13.16
N SER A 560 10.17 -13.69 12.58
CA SER A 560 9.11 -14.68 12.71
C SER A 560 9.45 -15.81 11.76
N ASN A 561 9.52 -17.06 12.22
CA ASN A 561 9.67 -18.24 11.35
C ASN A 561 8.55 -18.40 10.28
N HIS A 562 7.69 -17.41 10.09
CA HIS A 562 6.84 -17.23 8.92
C HIS A 562 7.69 -16.78 7.73
N SER A 563 8.27 -17.76 7.05
CA SER A 563 8.98 -17.64 5.79
C SER A 563 8.05 -17.19 4.63
N PHE A 564 7.34 -16.06 4.75
CA PHE A 564 6.46 -15.54 3.69
C PHE A 564 7.26 -15.11 2.45
N ARG A 565 8.47 -14.56 2.67
CA ARG A 565 9.39 -14.18 1.61
C ARG A 565 10.04 -15.40 0.95
N THR A 566 10.32 -16.44 1.74
CA THR A 566 10.81 -17.70 1.21
C THR A 566 9.67 -18.42 0.47
N PHE A 567 8.42 -18.44 0.93
CA PHE A 567 7.34 -19.15 0.24
C PHE A 567 7.04 -18.60 -1.17
N ASN A 568 7.05 -17.27 -1.36
CA ASN A 568 6.94 -16.67 -2.70
C ASN A 568 8.16 -16.94 -3.59
N TYR A 569 9.35 -17.16 -3.01
CA TYR A 569 10.57 -17.51 -3.74
C TYR A 569 10.75 -19.03 -3.92
N SER A 570 10.17 -19.85 -3.05
CA SER A 570 10.33 -21.32 -2.99
C SER A 570 9.40 -22.03 -3.95
N TYR A 571 8.29 -21.39 -4.35
CA TYR A 571 7.39 -21.93 -5.38
C TYR A 571 7.50 -21.22 -6.74
N ALA A 572 8.46 -20.30 -6.87
CA ALA A 572 8.78 -19.65 -8.12
C ALA A 572 10.30 -19.43 -8.19
N GLY A 573 11.05 -20.52 -8.37
CA GLY A 573 12.45 -20.50 -8.79
C GLY A 573 12.65 -19.99 -10.23
N SER A 574 11.84 -19.03 -10.65
CA SER A 574 11.95 -18.34 -11.92
C SER A 574 11.82 -16.86 -11.63
N THR A 575 12.93 -16.16 -11.74
CA THR A 575 13.05 -14.70 -11.79
C THR A 575 12.30 -14.07 -12.97
N THR A 576 11.56 -14.88 -13.75
CA THR A 576 10.56 -14.47 -14.73
C THR A 576 9.18 -14.95 -14.28
N LEU A 577 8.62 -14.38 -13.22
CA LEU A 577 7.19 -14.51 -12.97
C LEU A 577 6.48 -13.80 -14.13
N THR A 578 5.92 -14.57 -15.06
CA THR A 578 5.08 -14.03 -16.12
C THR A 578 3.91 -13.27 -15.49
N VAL A 579 3.57 -12.10 -16.04
CA VAL A 579 2.42 -11.26 -15.66
C VAL A 579 1.14 -12.09 -15.47
N THR A 580 1.01 -13.17 -16.26
CA THR A 580 -0.06 -14.17 -16.19
C THR A 580 -0.26 -14.78 -14.80
N SER A 581 0.80 -15.11 -14.06
CA SER A 581 0.71 -15.76 -12.75
C SER A 581 0.13 -14.82 -11.67
N SER A 582 0.55 -13.55 -11.68
CA SER A 582 0.05 -12.49 -10.79
C SER A 582 -1.40 -12.13 -11.10
N LEU A 583 -1.76 -12.03 -12.40
CA LEU A 583 -3.14 -11.80 -12.85
C LEU A 583 -4.07 -12.91 -12.39
N HIS A 584 -3.70 -14.18 -12.62
CA HIS A 584 -4.51 -15.33 -12.22
C HIS A 584 -4.70 -15.40 -10.70
N ARG A 585 -3.66 -15.07 -9.93
CA ARG A 585 -3.72 -15.02 -8.47
C ARG A 585 -4.69 -13.94 -8.00
N ALA A 586 -4.56 -12.72 -8.52
CA ALA A 586 -5.42 -11.60 -8.17
C ALA A 586 -6.90 -11.84 -8.58
N TYR A 587 -7.11 -12.48 -9.72
CA TYR A 587 -8.44 -12.90 -10.18
C TYR A 587 -9.09 -13.87 -9.20
N ARG A 588 -8.37 -14.93 -8.81
CA ARG A 588 -8.86 -15.91 -7.81
C ARG A 588 -9.13 -15.25 -6.46
N ALA A 589 -8.24 -14.38 -5.98
CA ALA A 589 -8.43 -13.65 -4.73
C ALA A 589 -9.71 -12.80 -4.76
N SER A 590 -9.90 -12.00 -5.83
CA SER A 590 -11.08 -11.17 -6.01
C SER A 590 -12.36 -12.00 -6.16
N GLN A 591 -12.29 -13.15 -6.83
CA GLN A 591 -13.42 -14.07 -7.00
C GLN A 591 -13.81 -14.74 -5.67
N SER A 592 -12.84 -15.30 -4.93
CA SER A 592 -13.08 -15.92 -3.63
C SER A 592 -13.65 -14.91 -2.63
N TRP A 593 -13.15 -13.68 -2.63
CA TRP A 593 -13.65 -12.60 -1.79
C TRP A 593 -15.11 -12.25 -2.11
N ARG A 594 -15.45 -12.02 -3.39
CA ARG A 594 -16.85 -11.74 -3.79
C ARG A 594 -17.79 -12.90 -3.52
N SER A 595 -17.30 -14.13 -3.70
CA SER A 595 -18.07 -15.35 -3.42
C SER A 595 -18.43 -15.48 -1.94
N LEU A 596 -17.50 -15.12 -1.04
CA LEU A 596 -17.76 -15.13 0.41
C LEU A 596 -18.97 -14.25 0.76
N PHE A 597 -19.03 -13.05 0.19
CA PHE A 597 -20.11 -12.09 0.44
C PHE A 597 -21.29 -12.19 -0.54
N ARG A 598 -21.29 -13.18 -1.44
CA ARG A 598 -22.34 -13.38 -2.47
C ARG A 598 -22.65 -12.11 -3.30
N ILE A 599 -21.64 -11.27 -3.53
CA ILE A 599 -21.83 -9.94 -4.15
C ILE A 599 -22.48 -10.05 -5.53
N ASP A 600 -21.99 -10.96 -6.38
CA ASP A 600 -22.48 -11.09 -7.75
C ASP A 600 -23.97 -11.48 -7.78
N GLN A 601 -24.41 -12.35 -6.86
CA GLN A 601 -25.81 -12.80 -6.77
C GLN A 601 -26.74 -11.66 -6.35
N VAL A 602 -26.31 -10.85 -5.38
CA VAL A 602 -27.10 -9.73 -4.87
C VAL A 602 -27.20 -8.60 -5.89
N LEU A 603 -26.11 -8.29 -6.59
CA LEU A 603 -26.09 -7.21 -7.58
C LEU A 603 -26.74 -7.58 -8.93
N GLN A 604 -26.90 -8.87 -9.25
CA GLN A 604 -27.54 -9.31 -10.49
C GLN A 604 -29.09 -9.32 -10.42
N GLY A 605 -29.68 -9.41 -9.22
CA GLY A 605 -31.13 -9.65 -9.06
C GLY A 605 -31.59 -10.99 -9.66
N LYS A 606 -32.82 -11.44 -9.33
CA LYS A 606 -33.44 -12.63 -9.94
C LYS A 606 -33.78 -12.39 -11.42
N ARG A 607 -32.78 -12.39 -12.30
CA ARG A 607 -32.99 -12.50 -13.75
C ARG A 607 -33.24 -13.98 -14.10
N PRO A 608 -34.17 -14.31 -15.01
CA PRO A 608 -34.27 -15.67 -15.53
C PRO A 608 -32.92 -16.09 -16.12
N PRO A 609 -32.51 -17.36 -16.00
CA PRO A 609 -31.20 -17.80 -16.47
C PRO A 609 -31.10 -17.51 -17.96
N ALA A 610 -30.29 -16.52 -18.32
CA ALA A 610 -29.85 -16.37 -19.69
C ALA A 610 -28.97 -17.57 -20.02
N VAL A 611 -29.01 -18.02 -21.27
CA VAL A 611 -28.34 -19.18 -21.85
C VAL A 611 -26.81 -19.22 -21.62
N SER A 612 -26.23 -18.24 -20.93
CA SER A 612 -24.81 -18.14 -20.57
C SER A 612 -24.44 -18.75 -19.21
N ASP A 613 -25.41 -19.00 -18.30
CA ASP A 613 -25.10 -19.64 -17.02
C ASP A 613 -24.49 -21.04 -17.24
N THR A 614 -24.87 -21.74 -18.31
CA THR A 614 -24.26 -23.03 -18.71
C THR A 614 -22.81 -22.91 -19.17
N GLN A 615 -22.35 -21.75 -19.68
CA GLN A 615 -20.95 -21.53 -20.07
C GLN A 615 -20.07 -21.10 -18.89
N ALA A 616 -20.60 -20.26 -17.98
CA ALA A 616 -19.91 -19.89 -16.74
C ALA A 616 -19.86 -21.06 -15.74
N GLN A 617 -20.95 -21.82 -15.59
CA GLN A 617 -20.92 -23.12 -14.92
C GLN A 617 -20.05 -24.10 -15.70
N GLY A 618 -19.97 -24.02 -17.03
CA GLY A 618 -19.10 -24.86 -17.86
C GLY A 618 -17.61 -24.66 -17.56
N LEU A 619 -17.18 -23.41 -17.38
CA LEU A 619 -15.81 -23.04 -16.97
C LEU A 619 -15.52 -23.33 -15.50
N LEU A 620 -16.48 -23.07 -14.59
CA LEU A 620 -16.39 -23.46 -13.19
C LEU A 620 -16.42 -24.99 -13.01
N ASN A 621 -17.17 -25.71 -13.83
CA ASN A 621 -17.19 -27.17 -13.86
C ASN A 621 -15.95 -27.72 -14.57
N ALA A 622 -15.35 -27.00 -15.52
CA ALA A 622 -14.04 -27.35 -16.08
C ALA A 622 -12.91 -27.18 -15.04
N CYS A 623 -12.99 -26.15 -14.18
CA CYS A 623 -12.07 -25.96 -13.07
C CYS A 623 -12.35 -26.89 -11.87
N LYS A 624 -13.63 -27.23 -11.61
CA LYS A 624 -14.05 -28.21 -10.58
C LYS A 624 -13.91 -29.67 -11.04
N LYS A 625 -13.70 -29.92 -12.34
CA LYS A 625 -13.36 -31.24 -12.90
C LYS A 625 -11.86 -31.52 -12.93
N VAL A 626 -11.06 -30.88 -12.09
CA VAL A 626 -10.02 -31.65 -11.40
C VAL A 626 -10.74 -32.54 -10.39
N ARG A 627 -11.43 -33.59 -10.90
CA ARG A 627 -11.50 -34.83 -10.14
C ARG A 627 -10.05 -35.07 -9.74
N PHE A 628 -9.75 -35.23 -8.45
CA PHE A 628 -8.52 -35.91 -8.04
C PHE A 628 -8.58 -37.26 -8.77
N ARG A 629 -7.92 -37.34 -9.93
CA ARG A 629 -7.96 -38.52 -10.78
C ARG A 629 -7.20 -39.57 -9.99
N ALA A 630 -7.84 -40.72 -9.77
CA ALA A 630 -7.21 -41.81 -9.05
C ALA A 630 -5.90 -42.15 -9.76
N ARG A 631 -4.78 -42.07 -9.02
CA ARG A 631 -3.47 -42.49 -9.53
C ARG A 631 -3.60 -43.94 -10.02
N PRO A 632 -3.05 -44.30 -11.19
CA PRO A 632 -3.05 -45.69 -11.63
C PRO A 632 -2.36 -46.54 -10.55
N ALA A 633 -3.13 -47.47 -10.00
CA ALA A 633 -2.69 -48.36 -8.93
C ALA A 633 -2.76 -49.80 -9.44
N ALA A 634 -1.70 -50.56 -9.21
CA ALA A 634 -1.63 -51.96 -9.60
C ALA A 634 -1.19 -52.83 -8.41
N LYS A 635 -1.68 -54.06 -8.37
CA LYS A 635 -1.10 -55.10 -7.49
C LYS A 635 0.29 -55.47 -8.01
N GLU A 636 1.09 -56.10 -7.16
CA GLU A 636 2.49 -56.46 -7.47
C GLU A 636 2.64 -57.17 -8.83
N ASP A 637 1.79 -58.14 -9.14
CA ASP A 637 1.84 -58.86 -10.43
C ASP A 637 1.63 -57.94 -11.63
N GLY A 638 0.77 -56.94 -11.50
CA GLY A 638 0.52 -55.94 -12.55
C GLY A 638 1.70 -54.98 -12.75
N ILE A 639 2.41 -54.64 -11.67
CA ILE A 639 3.64 -53.85 -11.70
C ILE A 639 4.76 -54.66 -12.37
N ILE A 640 4.93 -55.94 -12.00
CA ILE A 640 5.92 -56.83 -12.60
C ILE A 640 5.64 -57.04 -14.09
N ALA A 641 4.37 -57.27 -14.47
CA ALA A 641 3.98 -57.40 -15.87
C ALA A 641 4.29 -56.14 -16.68
N ALA A 642 4.06 -54.94 -16.12
CA ALA A 642 4.43 -53.68 -16.76
C ALA A 642 5.95 -53.53 -16.91
N ALA A 643 6.74 -53.89 -15.89
CA ALA A 643 8.20 -53.87 -15.96
C ALA A 643 8.76 -54.85 -17.01
N ARG A 644 8.22 -56.07 -17.08
CA ARG A 644 8.59 -57.09 -18.08
C ARG A 644 8.31 -56.62 -19.51
N ARG A 645 7.15 -56.00 -19.73
CA ARG A 645 6.79 -55.40 -21.03
C ARG A 645 7.71 -54.24 -21.41
N LEU A 646 8.04 -53.37 -20.46
CA LEU A 646 8.90 -52.20 -20.70
C LEU A 646 10.31 -52.62 -21.15
N HIS A 647 10.84 -53.71 -20.59
CA HIS A 647 12.19 -54.21 -20.89
C HIS A 647 12.22 -55.35 -21.90
N ASN A 648 11.06 -55.80 -22.39
CA ASN A 648 10.93 -56.98 -23.26
C ASN A 648 11.64 -58.22 -22.70
N ASP A 649 11.53 -58.44 -21.38
CA ASP A 649 12.17 -59.52 -20.65
C ASP A 649 11.13 -60.24 -19.77
N PRO A 650 10.69 -61.46 -20.15
CA PRO A 650 9.67 -62.20 -19.41
C PRO A 650 10.16 -62.75 -18.08
N GLU A 651 11.47 -62.89 -17.88
CA GLU A 651 12.08 -63.41 -16.65
C GLU A 651 12.41 -62.31 -15.64
N LEU A 652 12.27 -61.03 -16.01
CA LEU A 652 12.58 -59.88 -15.15
C LEU A 652 11.87 -60.00 -13.78
N GLN A 653 12.66 -59.87 -12.72
CA GLN A 653 12.20 -59.80 -11.34
C GLN A 653 12.60 -58.47 -10.68
N LEU A 654 11.72 -57.93 -9.83
CA LEU A 654 12.01 -56.73 -9.06
C LEU A 654 13.02 -57.04 -7.94
N ARG A 655 14.02 -56.17 -7.77
CA ARG A 655 15.00 -56.33 -6.70
C ARG A 655 14.35 -56.16 -5.33
N ARG A 656 14.58 -57.13 -4.44
CA ARG A 656 14.05 -57.14 -3.07
C ARG A 656 15.13 -56.72 -2.06
N PRO A 657 14.77 -56.02 -0.97
CA PRO A 657 13.45 -55.44 -0.69
C PRO A 657 13.23 -54.08 -1.40
N GLY A 658 14.29 -53.29 -1.59
CA GLY A 658 14.17 -51.84 -1.84
C GLY A 658 13.46 -51.42 -3.12
N GLN A 659 13.67 -52.09 -4.27
CA GLN A 659 13.03 -51.68 -5.52
C GLN A 659 11.55 -52.09 -5.54
N ARG A 660 11.24 -53.30 -5.05
CA ARG A 660 9.87 -53.78 -4.89
C ARG A 660 9.05 -52.88 -3.97
N ASP A 661 9.60 -52.52 -2.80
CA ASP A 661 8.87 -51.72 -1.81
C ASP A 661 8.67 -50.29 -2.30
N ALA A 662 9.65 -49.72 -3.00
CA ALA A 662 9.51 -48.41 -3.66
C ALA A 662 8.39 -48.40 -4.72
N MET A 663 8.26 -49.47 -5.49
CA MET A 663 7.17 -49.63 -6.46
C MET A 663 5.82 -49.69 -5.75
N LEU A 664 5.67 -50.56 -4.75
CA LEU A 664 4.41 -50.70 -4.02
C LEU A 664 4.02 -49.44 -3.24
N ALA A 665 5.00 -48.71 -2.70
CA ALA A 665 4.76 -47.42 -2.05
C ALA A 665 4.27 -46.36 -3.05
N THR A 666 4.77 -46.36 -4.29
CA THR A 666 4.46 -45.33 -5.30
C THR A 666 3.19 -45.61 -6.09
N MET A 667 2.93 -46.88 -6.44
CA MET A 667 1.86 -47.27 -7.37
C MET A 667 1.07 -48.51 -6.90
N GLY A 668 1.22 -48.91 -5.64
CA GLY A 668 0.42 -49.99 -5.06
C GLY A 668 -1.03 -49.56 -4.76
N PRO A 669 -1.91 -50.49 -4.37
CA PRO A 669 -3.34 -50.24 -4.13
C PRO A 669 -3.63 -49.21 -3.01
N ARG A 670 -2.64 -48.89 -2.18
CA ARG A 670 -2.73 -47.93 -1.05
C ARG A 670 -1.61 -46.88 -1.09
N ALA A 671 -1.12 -46.53 -2.28
CA ALA A 671 -0.07 -45.53 -2.41
C ALA A 671 -0.54 -44.16 -1.87
N PRO A 672 0.21 -43.50 -0.96
CA PRO A 672 -0.13 -42.17 -0.49
C PRO A 672 0.09 -41.12 -1.60
N GLU A 673 -0.49 -39.93 -1.42
CA GLU A 673 -0.42 -38.84 -2.41
C GLU A 673 1.02 -38.39 -2.66
N GLN A 674 1.86 -38.41 -1.61
CA GLN A 674 3.28 -38.06 -1.67
C GLN A 674 4.13 -39.19 -1.08
N VAL A 675 5.20 -39.56 -1.79
CA VAL A 675 6.15 -40.61 -1.39
C VAL A 675 7.55 -40.09 -1.60
N ILE A 676 8.42 -40.25 -0.59
CA ILE A 676 9.86 -40.05 -0.73
C ILE A 676 10.52 -41.42 -0.75
N VAL A 677 11.19 -41.74 -1.86
CA VAL A 677 11.94 -42.99 -2.02
C VAL A 677 13.43 -42.67 -2.05
N VAL A 678 14.18 -43.20 -1.08
CA VAL A 678 15.64 -43.11 -1.04
C VAL A 678 16.22 -44.49 -1.29
N LEU A 679 16.90 -44.67 -2.43
CA LEU A 679 17.59 -45.92 -2.76
C LEU A 679 19.03 -45.64 -3.23
N ALA A 680 19.93 -46.60 -3.01
CA ALA A 680 21.32 -46.52 -3.43
C ALA A 680 21.50 -46.35 -4.95
N THR A 681 22.63 -45.81 -5.40
CA THR A 681 22.95 -45.72 -6.84
C THR A 681 23.02 -47.12 -7.45
N GLY A 682 22.46 -47.30 -8.65
CA GLY A 682 22.38 -48.61 -9.31
C GLY A 682 21.28 -49.55 -8.79
N SER A 683 20.49 -49.15 -7.79
CA SER A 683 19.40 -49.98 -7.22
C SER A 683 18.13 -50.06 -8.08
N GLY A 684 18.10 -49.37 -9.22
CA GLY A 684 16.95 -49.34 -10.14
C GLY A 684 15.87 -48.31 -9.83
N LYS A 685 16.24 -47.14 -9.26
CA LYS A 685 15.32 -45.98 -9.02
C LYS A 685 14.55 -45.55 -10.27
N THR A 686 15.22 -45.55 -11.41
CA THR A 686 14.66 -45.12 -12.70
C THR A 686 13.41 -45.91 -13.08
N LEU A 687 13.40 -47.21 -12.77
CA LEU A 687 12.30 -48.09 -13.11
C LEU A 687 10.98 -47.65 -12.46
N VAL A 688 11.02 -47.00 -11.29
CA VAL A 688 9.83 -46.61 -10.51
C VAL A 688 8.93 -45.64 -11.28
N PHE A 689 9.50 -44.59 -11.86
CA PHE A 689 8.67 -43.65 -12.64
C PHE A 689 8.38 -44.17 -14.05
N MET A 690 9.26 -44.98 -14.64
CA MET A 690 9.02 -45.58 -15.96
C MET A 690 7.84 -46.54 -15.92
N VAL A 691 7.80 -47.45 -14.95
CA VAL A 691 6.67 -48.39 -14.79
C VAL A 691 5.39 -47.62 -14.47
N GLY A 692 5.45 -46.64 -13.57
CA GLY A 692 4.30 -45.78 -13.25
C GLY A 692 3.70 -45.07 -14.47
N ALA A 693 4.53 -44.67 -15.43
CA ALA A 693 4.08 -44.06 -16.69
C ALA A 693 3.46 -45.04 -17.70
N THR A 694 3.70 -46.35 -17.54
CA THR A 694 3.18 -47.39 -18.44
C THR A 694 1.98 -48.16 -17.90
N LEU A 695 1.56 -47.88 -16.66
CA LEU A 695 0.37 -48.52 -16.09
C LEU A 695 -0.91 -48.05 -16.80
N ALA A 696 -1.90 -48.94 -16.89
CA ALA A 696 -3.19 -48.60 -17.48
C ALA A 696 -3.87 -47.47 -16.67
N GLY A 697 -4.26 -46.39 -17.38
CA GLY A 697 -4.77 -45.17 -16.75
C GLY A 697 -3.69 -44.12 -16.41
N ALA A 698 -2.42 -44.42 -16.64
CA ALA A 698 -1.37 -43.40 -16.68
C ALA A 698 -1.55 -42.57 -17.95
N GLU A 699 -1.89 -41.30 -17.80
CA GLU A 699 -1.95 -40.34 -18.91
C GLU A 699 -0.58 -39.66 -19.08
N THR A 700 -0.36 -38.55 -18.37
CA THR A 700 0.88 -37.78 -18.45
C THR A 700 1.69 -37.93 -17.17
N THR A 701 2.90 -38.51 -17.28
CA THR A 701 3.88 -38.55 -16.18
C THR A 701 4.92 -37.46 -16.38
N ILE A 702 4.99 -36.52 -15.44
CA ILE A 702 6.00 -35.44 -15.45
C ILE A 702 7.17 -35.87 -14.56
N LEU A 703 8.35 -36.06 -15.17
CA LEU A 703 9.60 -36.31 -14.46
C LEU A 703 10.40 -35.01 -14.38
N ILE A 704 10.70 -34.54 -13.17
CA ILE A 704 11.57 -33.38 -12.95
C ILE A 704 12.95 -33.89 -12.52
N LEU A 705 13.93 -33.79 -13.41
CA LEU A 705 15.33 -34.13 -13.13
C LEU A 705 16.11 -32.83 -12.86
N PRO A 706 16.56 -32.57 -11.62
CA PRO A 706 17.47 -31.45 -11.38
C PRO A 706 18.81 -31.74 -12.07
N THR A 707 19.20 -30.87 -13.01
CA THR A 707 20.45 -30.99 -13.79
C THR A 707 21.70 -30.60 -12.98
N VAL A 708 21.53 -29.99 -11.80
CA VAL A 708 22.59 -29.70 -10.85
C VAL A 708 22.34 -30.53 -9.60
N ALA A 709 23.25 -31.45 -9.27
CA ALA A 709 23.19 -32.18 -8.01
C ALA A 709 23.08 -31.19 -6.85
N LEU A 710 22.22 -31.48 -5.86
CA LEU A 710 22.16 -30.77 -4.58
C LEU A 710 23.58 -30.75 -3.99
N ARG A 711 24.35 -29.69 -4.26
CA ARG A 711 25.60 -29.41 -3.57
C ARG A 711 25.18 -28.97 -2.17
N GLY A 712 25.33 -29.90 -1.23
CA GLY A 712 25.06 -29.68 0.19
C GLY A 712 25.93 -28.59 0.77
#